data_AF-A0A8J2TAP3-F1
#
_entry.id   AF-A0A8J2TAP3-F1
#
_cell.length_a   1.000
_cell.length_b   1.000
_cell.length_c   1.000
_cell.angle_alpha   90.00
_cell.angle_beta   90.00
_cell.angle_gamma   90.00
#
_symmetry.space_group_name_H-M   'P 1'
#
loop_
_entity.id
_entity.type
_entity.pdbx_description
1 polymer ?
#
loop_
_entity_poly.entity_id
_entity_poly.type
_entity_poly.pdbx_seq_one_letter_code
_entity_poly.pdbx_strand_id
1 'polypeptide(L)'
;MSKSGNSSIAKKRRLGSDDDREGSYDVERSPVGNMTKKYGIGAKLLSKMGYKQGQGLGKHGSGIASPIEPERRFTRNAGLGSLSAAMGTEESESDTDTDEEILARNLSGTVLFQKTATELLDKTVSEDEREFKELLKKLQIQCQVDLPQEKLKELYPANKAELEDLVRELLEVQTNLEVIESRISPVETEMLDVDDEMKVLKEIELHHNDLDTESFNLKSELILSIKDDDLVDQLFADMLQKTLSLPLWQWDPLEESDRVISHLLKLLGMLKYRMDDASTSMNRTQTTIFHLVIEKLVLYCKNFALEKENISTLITLILDFKPLLKFTNCEDYILKKYITPKLIDAINIWDICGSNLFPPRMWYYDFSVIIDQATRNRIEEITEAKFINYCQLWHHRNSPVIRPADLIFIQEVLGHERYHHIVRGKFLTEFVGQLWDNYFDPLIELEDSSVEDASFYYYKRLREYRRFFHPNDYKILIGAVFNELNKILYQWLLYADDEDLAGARWWFNGFIDKIFAVEDPIEVELAEIRRTLSFFDDPNALEHPLHEDTFDLQAALNLSEQEEYDIHSIPLRKVEPTLKNVIEDFCEQNGYVLEKTDKFTQLLHGTKQDVLVPIFRIYNDGSSWNVAIKDDILWLERNKGEFFPAYLYELAP
;
A
#
# COMPACT_ATOMS: atom_id res chain seq x y z
N MET A 1 51.46 34.00 -12.64
CA MET A 1 51.70 32.91 -13.62
C MET A 1 50.33 32.38 -14.02
N SER A 2 49.59 33.06 -14.89
CA SER A 2 49.59 32.99 -16.37
C SER A 2 49.12 31.65 -16.94
N LYS A 3 47.82 31.61 -17.32
CA LYS A 3 47.28 31.38 -18.70
C LYS A 3 47.01 29.89 -18.96
N SER A 4 45.95 29.43 -19.64
CA SER A 4 44.93 29.95 -20.56
C SER A 4 43.90 28.80 -20.74
N GLY A 5 42.60 28.91 -21.04
CA GLY A 5 41.87 29.86 -21.88
C GLY A 5 41.35 29.14 -23.15
N ASN A 6 40.02 29.19 -23.36
CA ASN A 6 39.24 28.97 -24.61
C ASN A 6 38.96 27.52 -25.10
N SER A 7 37.86 27.20 -25.80
CA SER A 7 36.53 27.80 -26.05
C SER A 7 35.71 26.84 -26.95
N SER A 8 34.41 27.09 -27.08
CA SER A 8 33.52 26.88 -28.26
C SER A 8 32.98 25.50 -28.69
N ILE A 9 31.71 25.25 -28.34
CA ILE A 9 30.50 25.09 -29.21
C ILE A 9 30.64 24.37 -30.58
N ALA A 10 29.91 23.25 -30.78
CA ALA A 10 28.85 23.06 -31.82
C ALA A 10 28.61 21.58 -32.26
N LYS A 11 27.34 21.15 -32.14
CA LYS A 11 26.54 20.18 -32.95
C LYS A 11 27.24 19.28 -34.01
N LYS A 12 26.96 17.96 -33.97
CA LYS A 12 26.09 17.20 -34.93
C LYS A 12 26.14 15.67 -34.77
N ARG A 13 24.93 15.06 -34.77
CA ARG A 13 24.47 13.82 -35.45
C ARG A 13 25.18 12.48 -35.12
N ARG A 14 24.50 11.54 -34.42
CA ARG A 14 23.68 10.39 -34.91
C ARG A 14 24.48 9.32 -35.70
N LEU A 15 24.55 8.07 -35.20
CA LEU A 15 23.72 6.90 -35.61
C LEU A 15 24.28 5.55 -35.10
N GLY A 16 23.40 4.73 -34.51
CA GLY A 16 23.34 3.23 -34.57
C GLY A 16 24.42 2.40 -33.88
N SER A 17 24.20 1.13 -33.49
CA SER A 17 23.04 0.30 -33.11
C SER A 17 23.62 -0.98 -32.47
N ASP A 18 22.83 -1.64 -31.62
CA ASP A 18 22.82 -3.11 -31.32
C ASP A 18 24.05 -3.75 -30.64
N ASP A 19 23.95 -4.77 -29.77
CA ASP A 19 22.88 -5.30 -28.91
C ASP A 19 23.54 -6.28 -27.90
N ASP A 20 22.84 -6.49 -26.79
CA ASP A 20 22.68 -7.74 -25.99
C ASP A 20 23.81 -8.46 -25.22
N ARG A 21 23.56 -8.65 -23.91
CA ARG A 21 23.11 -9.94 -23.29
C ARG A 21 22.91 -9.76 -21.77
N GLU A 22 21.67 -9.75 -21.25
CA GLU A 22 20.79 -10.88 -20.81
C GLU A 22 21.09 -11.33 -19.37
N GLY A 23 20.12 -11.61 -18.46
CA GLY A 23 18.65 -11.72 -18.47
C GLY A 23 18.17 -11.83 -16.99
N SER A 24 16.97 -12.25 -16.58
CA SER A 24 15.60 -12.46 -17.09
C SER A 24 14.86 -13.22 -15.96
N TYR A 25 13.63 -12.82 -15.59
CA TYR A 25 12.42 -13.63 -15.20
C TYR A 25 11.41 -12.65 -14.56
N ASP A 26 10.45 -12.16 -15.35
CA ASP A 26 9.02 -12.52 -15.35
C ASP A 26 8.10 -11.52 -14.64
N VAL A 27 7.55 -10.58 -15.43
CA VAL A 27 6.26 -9.92 -15.14
C VAL A 27 5.51 -9.78 -16.46
N GLU A 28 4.32 -10.37 -16.53
CA GLU A 28 3.36 -10.24 -17.62
C GLU A 28 3.17 -8.75 -17.99
N ARG A 29 3.46 -8.42 -19.26
CA ARG A 29 3.35 -7.04 -19.77
C ARG A 29 1.89 -6.63 -19.93
N SER A 30 1.46 -5.70 -19.09
CA SER A 30 0.22 -4.92 -19.22
C SER A 30 0.10 -4.25 -20.61
N PRO A 31 -1.09 -4.28 -21.28
CA PRO A 31 -1.30 -3.71 -22.63
C PRO A 31 -1.20 -2.18 -22.72
N VAL A 32 -1.03 -1.49 -21.60
CA VAL A 32 -1.19 -0.02 -21.49
C VAL A 32 0.03 0.74 -22.05
N GLY A 33 1.22 0.14 -22.00
CA GLY A 33 2.46 0.79 -22.43
C GLY A 33 2.57 1.00 -23.94
N ASN A 34 2.03 0.08 -24.74
CA ASN A 34 2.15 0.14 -26.20
C ASN A 34 1.13 1.09 -26.86
N MET A 35 -0.03 1.32 -26.23
CA MET A 35 -1.09 2.16 -26.79
C MET A 35 -0.80 3.66 -26.66
N THR A 36 -0.08 4.07 -25.61
CA THR A 36 0.29 5.48 -25.37
C THR A 36 1.34 5.99 -26.36
N LYS A 37 2.26 5.13 -26.83
CA LYS A 37 3.25 5.49 -27.85
C LYS A 37 2.64 5.70 -29.25
N LYS A 38 1.54 5.02 -29.58
CA LYS A 38 0.93 5.06 -30.91
C LYS A 38 -0.24 6.03 -31.03
N TYR A 39 -1.01 6.25 -29.95
CA TYR A 39 -2.26 7.03 -29.98
C TYR A 39 -2.29 8.18 -28.95
N GLY A 40 -1.15 8.49 -28.31
CA GLY A 40 -1.01 9.63 -27.41
C GLY A 40 -1.79 9.51 -26.08
N ILE A 41 -1.95 10.63 -25.39
CA ILE A 41 -2.59 10.72 -24.07
C ILE A 41 -4.04 10.21 -24.09
N GLY A 42 -4.73 10.34 -25.23
CA GLY A 42 -6.11 9.86 -25.41
C GLY A 42 -6.28 8.37 -25.14
N ALA A 43 -5.28 7.53 -25.47
CA ALA A 43 -5.33 6.10 -25.18
C ALA A 43 -5.27 5.79 -23.67
N LYS A 44 -4.57 6.64 -22.90
CA LYS A 44 -4.51 6.52 -21.43
C LYS A 44 -5.82 6.93 -20.77
N LEU A 45 -6.55 7.87 -21.36
CA LEU A 45 -7.90 8.25 -20.92
C LEU A 45 -8.89 7.12 -21.21
N LEU A 46 -8.85 6.55 -22.42
CA LEU A 46 -9.74 5.46 -22.82
C LEU A 46 -9.54 4.21 -21.95
N SER A 47 -8.29 3.86 -21.61
CA SER A 47 -8.03 2.74 -20.69
C SER A 47 -8.59 2.99 -19.28
N LYS A 48 -8.50 4.24 -18.78
CA LYS A 48 -9.09 4.62 -17.48
C LYS A 48 -10.62 4.58 -17.48
N MET A 49 -11.24 4.79 -18.65
CA MET A 49 -12.68 4.67 -18.87
C MET A 49 -13.14 3.23 -19.17
N GLY A 50 -12.24 2.24 -19.03
CA GLY A 50 -12.57 0.81 -19.13
C GLY A 50 -12.41 0.21 -20.52
N TYR A 51 -11.71 0.88 -21.45
CA TYR A 51 -11.44 0.33 -22.78
C TYR A 51 -10.49 -0.88 -22.71
N LYS A 52 -10.91 -2.02 -23.27
CA LYS A 52 -10.07 -3.18 -23.55
C LYS A 52 -10.13 -3.49 -25.03
N GLN A 53 -8.99 -3.81 -25.64
CA GLN A 53 -8.90 -4.08 -27.08
C GLN A 53 -9.82 -5.26 -27.45
N GLY A 54 -10.80 -5.02 -28.32
CA GLY A 54 -11.81 -6.01 -28.72
C GLY A 54 -13.11 -6.00 -27.89
N GLN A 55 -13.24 -5.13 -26.89
CA GLN A 55 -14.46 -4.94 -26.10
C GLN A 55 -14.94 -3.48 -26.15
N GLY A 56 -16.23 -3.28 -25.90
CA GLY A 56 -16.83 -1.95 -25.83
C GLY A 56 -16.44 -1.16 -24.60
N LEU A 57 -16.55 0.17 -24.68
CA LEU A 57 -16.27 1.08 -23.57
C LEU A 57 -17.31 0.93 -22.44
N GLY A 58 -16.87 0.83 -21.18
CA GLY A 58 -17.73 0.75 -19.99
C GLY A 58 -17.29 -0.33 -18.99
N LYS A 59 -17.66 -0.18 -17.71
CA LYS A 59 -17.23 -1.05 -16.58
C LYS A 59 -17.51 -2.55 -16.78
N HIS A 60 -18.50 -2.89 -17.61
CA HIS A 60 -18.89 -4.26 -17.95
C HIS A 60 -18.65 -4.63 -19.44
N GLY A 61 -17.90 -3.84 -20.20
CA GLY A 61 -17.65 -4.09 -21.63
C GLY A 61 -18.88 -3.91 -22.53
N SER A 62 -19.92 -3.24 -22.02
CA SER A 62 -21.25 -3.10 -22.64
C SER A 62 -21.32 -2.10 -23.79
N GLY A 63 -20.24 -1.38 -24.09
CA GLY A 63 -20.16 -0.54 -25.27
C GLY A 63 -20.12 -1.37 -26.56
N ILE A 64 -20.26 -0.71 -27.70
CA ILE A 64 -20.21 -1.41 -29.00
C ILE A 64 -18.74 -1.61 -29.38
N ALA A 65 -18.30 -2.87 -29.44
CA ALA A 65 -16.90 -3.25 -29.70
C ALA A 65 -16.53 -3.11 -31.19
N SER A 66 -17.50 -3.30 -32.07
CA SER A 66 -17.39 -3.07 -33.51
C SER A 66 -17.86 -1.65 -33.85
N PRO A 67 -17.21 -0.94 -34.78
CA PRO A 67 -17.73 0.34 -35.27
C PRO A 67 -19.19 0.17 -35.72
N ILE A 68 -20.07 1.11 -35.36
CA ILE A 68 -21.44 1.13 -35.90
C ILE A 68 -21.28 1.36 -37.40
N GLU A 69 -21.55 0.34 -38.21
CA GLU A 69 -21.60 0.51 -39.65
C GLU A 69 -22.84 1.36 -39.97
N PRO A 70 -22.67 2.57 -40.55
CA PRO A 70 -23.82 3.32 -41.01
C PRO A 70 -24.52 2.51 -42.11
N GLU A 71 -25.79 2.18 -41.92
CA GLU A 71 -26.63 1.64 -43.00
C GLU A 71 -26.54 2.61 -44.18
N ARG A 72 -25.85 2.16 -45.24
CA ARG A 72 -25.76 2.90 -46.49
C ARG A 72 -27.16 2.91 -47.11
N ARG A 73 -27.96 3.92 -46.79
CA ARG A 73 -29.06 4.32 -47.68
C ARG A 73 -28.40 4.74 -48.97
N PHE A 74 -28.50 3.87 -49.98
CA PHE A 74 -27.84 3.94 -51.28
C PHE A 74 -28.22 5.19 -52.12
N THR A 75 -28.99 6.12 -51.55
CA THR A 75 -29.47 7.32 -52.24
C THR A 75 -29.60 8.48 -51.24
N ARG A 76 -28.48 9.04 -50.76
CA ARG A 76 -28.38 10.53 -50.55
C ARG A 76 -27.05 11.06 -50.01
N ASN A 77 -26.12 10.27 -49.48
CA ASN A 77 -24.92 10.82 -48.83
C ASN A 77 -23.61 10.17 -49.34
N ALA A 78 -23.24 10.44 -50.59
CA ALA A 78 -21.83 10.42 -50.98
C ALA A 78 -21.18 11.69 -50.39
N GLY A 79 -20.09 11.54 -49.62
CA GLY A 79 -19.42 12.67 -48.97
C GLY A 79 -18.84 13.64 -50.01
N LEU A 80 -18.88 14.94 -49.69
CA LEU A 80 -18.40 16.04 -50.56
C LEU A 80 -16.94 15.90 -51.04
N GLY A 81 -16.14 14.98 -50.49
CA GLY A 81 -14.76 14.74 -50.91
C GLY A 81 -14.57 13.71 -52.03
N SER A 82 -15.59 12.94 -52.46
CA SER A 82 -15.41 11.94 -53.53
C SER A 82 -15.58 12.50 -54.95
N LEU A 83 -15.93 13.78 -55.08
CA LEU A 83 -15.90 14.51 -56.35
C LEU A 83 -14.54 15.18 -56.61
N SER A 84 -13.65 15.22 -55.61
CA SER A 84 -12.33 15.84 -55.72
C SER A 84 -11.26 14.89 -56.29
N ALA A 85 -11.52 13.57 -56.36
CA ALA A 85 -10.59 12.61 -56.96
C ALA A 85 -10.59 12.61 -58.51
N ALA A 86 -11.39 13.48 -59.14
CA ALA A 86 -11.28 13.79 -60.57
C ALA A 86 -10.49 15.08 -60.84
N MET A 87 -10.00 15.80 -59.82
CA MET A 87 -9.17 16.99 -59.99
C MET A 87 -8.11 17.08 -58.88
N GLY A 88 -6.87 16.74 -59.26
CA GLY A 88 -5.65 17.43 -58.82
C GLY A 88 -5.27 17.33 -57.34
N THR A 89 -4.32 16.44 -57.05
CA THR A 89 -3.23 16.78 -56.12
C THR A 89 -2.26 17.64 -56.92
N GLU A 90 -2.01 18.87 -56.46
CA GLU A 90 -0.70 19.56 -56.45
C GLU A 90 -0.90 21.08 -56.30
N GLU A 91 -0.72 21.58 -55.08
CA GLU A 91 -0.11 22.89 -54.87
C GLU A 91 1.40 22.65 -54.71
N SER A 92 2.16 22.96 -55.76
CA SER A 92 3.54 23.45 -55.70
C SER A 92 3.76 24.29 -56.94
N GLU A 93 4.07 25.57 -56.72
CA GLU A 93 4.34 26.60 -57.72
C GLU A 93 5.35 26.16 -58.78
N SER A 94 5.08 26.42 -60.07
CA SER A 94 6.01 27.08 -60.99
C SER A 94 5.38 27.28 -62.37
N ASP A 95 5.67 28.45 -62.95
CA ASP A 95 5.31 28.88 -64.30
C ASP A 95 5.71 27.85 -65.37
N THR A 96 4.85 27.61 -66.37
CA THR A 96 5.22 27.65 -67.80
C THR A 96 4.04 27.38 -68.74
N ASP A 97 4.12 28.05 -69.87
CA ASP A 97 3.18 28.19 -70.98
C ASP A 97 3.02 26.96 -71.89
N THR A 98 2.02 27.05 -72.78
CA THR A 98 1.84 26.41 -74.11
C THR A 98 1.22 25.01 -74.27
N ASP A 99 0.05 25.05 -74.92
CA ASP A 99 -0.43 24.32 -76.11
C ASP A 99 -0.76 22.80 -76.15
N GLU A 100 -1.82 22.56 -76.93
CA GLU A 100 -2.25 21.36 -77.68
C GLU A 100 -3.40 20.45 -77.15
N GLU A 101 -4.56 20.73 -77.76
CA GLU A 101 -5.58 19.87 -78.38
C GLU A 101 -5.56 18.33 -78.24
N ILE A 102 -6.78 17.85 -77.94
CA ILE A 102 -7.53 16.74 -78.56
C ILE A 102 -6.95 15.33 -78.38
N LEU A 103 -7.71 14.47 -77.68
CA LEU A 103 -8.32 13.28 -78.30
C LEU A 103 -9.39 12.66 -77.40
N ALA A 104 -10.63 12.75 -77.90
CA ALA A 104 -11.80 12.05 -77.41
C ALA A 104 -11.61 10.52 -77.39
N ARG A 105 -12.24 9.84 -76.42
CA ARG A 105 -13.01 8.62 -76.71
C ARG A 105 -14.00 8.25 -75.61
N ASN A 106 -15.25 8.41 -76.02
CA ASN A 106 -16.51 7.92 -75.47
C ASN A 106 -16.48 6.47 -74.98
N LEU A 107 -17.30 6.19 -73.95
CA LEU A 107 -18.17 5.00 -73.80
C LEU A 107 -19.09 5.25 -72.58
N SER A 108 -20.21 5.95 -72.76
CA SER A 108 -21.54 5.47 -73.15
C SER A 108 -22.42 5.13 -71.95
N GLY A 109 -23.44 5.98 -71.74
CA GLY A 109 -24.75 5.51 -71.33
C GLY A 109 -25.28 5.96 -69.97
N THR A 110 -25.62 7.24 -69.78
CA THR A 110 -26.82 7.61 -68.99
C THR A 110 -27.36 9.01 -69.37
N VAL A 111 -28.59 9.02 -69.92
CA VAL A 111 -29.65 10.05 -70.07
C VAL A 111 -29.30 11.56 -69.95
N LEU A 112 -29.44 12.27 -71.08
CA LEU A 112 -29.48 13.74 -71.19
C LEU A 112 -30.73 14.34 -70.52
N PHE A 113 -30.52 15.27 -69.59
CA PHE A 113 -31.54 16.27 -69.21
C PHE A 113 -31.40 17.51 -70.10
N GLN A 114 -32.51 17.94 -70.68
CA GLN A 114 -32.62 19.09 -71.58
C GLN A 114 -32.34 20.39 -70.82
N LYS A 115 -31.15 20.98 -71.03
CA LYS A 115 -30.83 22.37 -70.65
C LYS A 115 -31.17 23.27 -71.84
N THR A 116 -32.41 23.72 -71.94
CA THR A 116 -32.74 24.88 -72.77
C THR A 116 -32.76 26.10 -71.89
N ALA A 117 -31.64 26.82 -71.87
CA ALA A 117 -31.51 28.28 -71.71
C ALA A 117 -30.15 28.62 -71.11
N THR A 118 -29.07 28.35 -71.86
CA THR A 118 -27.85 29.19 -71.90
C THR A 118 -26.98 28.65 -73.03
N GLU A 119 -27.47 28.77 -74.26
CA GLU A 119 -26.59 29.00 -75.40
C GLU A 119 -26.91 30.42 -75.86
N LEU A 120 -25.85 31.18 -76.14
CA LEU A 120 -25.85 32.56 -76.62
C LEU A 120 -26.10 33.61 -75.53
N LEU A 121 -25.05 33.94 -74.78
CA LEU A 121 -24.58 35.32 -74.63
C LEU A 121 -23.20 35.33 -73.95
N ASP A 122 -22.22 35.43 -74.84
CA ASP A 122 -20.99 36.20 -74.73
C ASP A 122 -19.80 35.73 -73.88
N LYS A 123 -18.72 35.48 -74.63
CA LYS A 123 -17.34 35.21 -74.22
C LYS A 123 -16.59 36.51 -73.87
N THR A 124 -17.25 37.47 -73.22
CA THR A 124 -16.71 38.85 -73.05
C THR A 124 -16.85 39.41 -71.64
N VAL A 125 -17.05 38.56 -70.62
CA VAL A 125 -16.98 39.00 -69.22
C VAL A 125 -15.65 38.50 -68.64
N SER A 126 -14.71 39.43 -68.45
CA SER A 126 -13.43 39.19 -67.74
C SER A 126 -13.70 38.46 -66.42
N GLU A 127 -12.81 37.54 -66.00
CA GLU A 127 -12.91 36.86 -64.70
C GLU A 127 -13.07 37.87 -63.54
N ASP A 128 -12.46 39.05 -63.69
CA ASP A 128 -12.57 40.21 -62.78
C ASP A 128 -14.03 40.67 -62.53
N GLU A 129 -14.86 40.73 -63.57
CA GLU A 129 -16.26 41.17 -63.43
C GLU A 129 -17.11 40.17 -62.65
N ARG A 130 -16.71 38.89 -62.62
CA ARG A 130 -17.38 37.87 -61.82
C ARG A 130 -16.99 38.00 -60.36
N GLU A 131 -15.69 38.20 -60.07
CA GLU A 131 -15.19 38.42 -58.72
C GLU A 131 -15.79 39.67 -58.07
N PHE A 132 -15.87 40.77 -58.81
CA PHE A 132 -16.49 42.00 -58.31
C PHE A 132 -18.01 41.83 -58.04
N LYS A 133 -18.74 41.11 -58.91
CA LYS A 133 -20.15 40.76 -58.67
C LYS A 133 -20.32 39.86 -57.45
N GLU A 134 -19.36 38.99 -57.16
CA GLU A 134 -19.37 38.14 -55.98
C GLU A 134 -19.09 38.93 -54.68
N LEU A 135 -18.15 39.88 -54.72
CA LEU A 135 -17.89 40.82 -53.62
C LEU A 135 -19.11 41.71 -53.32
N LEU A 136 -19.77 42.24 -54.37
CA LEU A 136 -21.01 43.00 -54.20
C LEU A 136 -22.15 42.17 -53.61
N LYS A 137 -22.26 40.88 -53.99
CA LYS A 137 -23.23 39.98 -53.38
C LYS A 137 -22.93 39.69 -51.92
N LYS A 138 -21.64 39.50 -51.56
CA LYS A 138 -21.22 39.33 -50.15
C LYS A 138 -21.58 40.56 -49.33
N LEU A 139 -21.32 41.76 -49.86
CA LEU A 139 -21.67 43.02 -49.21
C LEU A 139 -23.19 43.19 -49.08
N GLN A 140 -23.97 42.85 -50.12
CA GLN A 140 -25.42 42.91 -50.08
C GLN A 140 -26.03 41.95 -49.05
N ILE A 141 -25.45 40.76 -48.88
CA ILE A 141 -25.91 39.76 -47.90
C ILE A 141 -25.56 40.18 -46.47
N GLN A 142 -24.34 40.66 -46.22
CA GLN A 142 -23.89 41.04 -44.87
C GLN A 142 -24.42 42.40 -44.42
N CYS A 143 -24.50 43.39 -45.31
CA CYS A 143 -24.90 44.75 -44.95
C CYS A 143 -26.40 45.02 -45.15
N GLN A 144 -27.16 44.12 -45.81
CA GLN A 144 -28.57 44.30 -46.18
C GLN A 144 -28.87 45.64 -46.87
N VAL A 145 -27.94 46.16 -47.67
CA VAL A 145 -28.11 47.41 -48.41
C VAL A 145 -28.51 47.11 -49.86
N ASP A 146 -29.62 47.70 -50.31
CA ASP A 146 -30.04 47.64 -51.72
C ASP A 146 -29.15 48.54 -52.59
N LEU A 147 -28.16 47.92 -53.24
CA LEU A 147 -27.26 48.61 -54.15
C LEU A 147 -27.86 48.70 -55.57
N PRO A 148 -27.92 49.89 -56.19
CA PRO A 148 -28.36 50.03 -57.57
C PRO A 148 -27.31 49.48 -58.54
N GLN A 149 -27.46 48.20 -58.89
CA GLN A 149 -26.50 47.42 -59.70
C GLN A 149 -26.27 47.98 -61.11
N GLU A 150 -27.17 48.81 -61.63
CA GLU A 150 -27.07 49.40 -62.97
C GLU A 150 -26.04 50.54 -63.04
N LYS A 151 -26.00 51.43 -62.04
CA LYS A 151 -25.04 52.55 -61.99
C LYS A 151 -23.61 52.10 -61.68
N LEU A 152 -23.46 51.02 -60.92
CA LEU A 152 -22.16 50.46 -60.56
C LEU A 152 -21.47 49.77 -61.75
N LYS A 153 -22.25 49.20 -62.69
CA LYS A 153 -21.72 48.63 -63.94
C LYS A 153 -21.12 49.68 -64.87
N GLU A 154 -21.67 50.91 -64.87
CA GLU A 154 -21.15 52.02 -65.70
C GLU A 154 -19.85 52.61 -65.15
N LEU A 155 -19.65 52.58 -63.83
CA LEU A 155 -18.47 53.14 -63.15
C LEU A 155 -17.31 52.14 -63.02
N TYR A 156 -17.58 50.84 -63.15
CA TYR A 156 -16.60 49.76 -62.98
C TYR A 156 -15.36 49.85 -63.91
N PRO A 157 -15.46 50.20 -65.21
CA PRO A 157 -14.29 50.26 -66.08
C PRO A 157 -13.36 51.43 -65.77
N ALA A 158 -13.87 52.50 -65.16
CA ALA A 158 -13.14 53.76 -64.97
C ALA A 158 -12.33 53.79 -63.66
N ASN A 159 -12.88 53.25 -62.56
CA ASN A 159 -12.29 53.31 -61.22
C ASN A 159 -12.25 51.92 -60.55
N LYS A 160 -11.94 50.87 -61.33
CA LYS A 160 -11.98 49.45 -60.91
C LYS A 160 -11.34 49.18 -59.54
N ALA A 161 -10.07 49.54 -59.39
CA ALA A 161 -9.28 49.23 -58.19
C ALA A 161 -9.81 49.96 -56.94
N GLU A 162 -10.12 51.26 -57.07
CA GLU A 162 -10.65 52.08 -55.96
C GLU A 162 -12.00 51.55 -55.46
N LEU A 163 -12.85 51.08 -56.37
CA LEU A 163 -14.18 50.58 -56.04
C LEU A 163 -14.13 49.18 -55.42
N GLU A 164 -13.21 48.31 -55.89
CA GLU A 164 -12.93 47.01 -55.30
C GLU A 164 -12.32 47.14 -53.89
N ASP A 165 -11.39 48.08 -53.71
CA ASP A 165 -10.78 48.38 -52.41
C ASP A 165 -11.82 48.95 -51.42
N LEU A 166 -12.67 49.90 -51.83
CA LEU A 166 -13.75 50.42 -50.98
C LEU A 166 -14.75 49.34 -50.57
N VAL A 167 -15.09 48.41 -51.46
CA VAL A 167 -15.99 47.28 -51.13
C VAL A 167 -15.32 46.32 -50.15
N ARG A 168 -14.02 46.08 -50.28
CA ARG A 168 -13.24 45.28 -49.31
C ARG A 168 -13.15 45.98 -47.95
N GLU A 169 -12.88 47.28 -47.94
CA GLU A 169 -12.87 48.10 -46.71
C GLU A 169 -14.23 48.10 -46.01
N LEU A 170 -15.33 48.23 -46.77
CA LEU A 170 -16.68 48.18 -46.20
C LEU A 170 -17.03 46.81 -45.61
N LEU A 171 -16.62 45.73 -46.27
CA LEU A 171 -16.76 44.37 -45.74
C LEU A 171 -15.92 44.19 -44.47
N GLU A 172 -14.69 44.70 -44.46
CA GLU A 172 -13.82 44.66 -43.28
C GLU A 172 -14.44 45.44 -42.11
N VAL A 173 -14.97 46.65 -42.36
CA VAL A 173 -15.68 47.45 -41.35
C VAL A 173 -16.92 46.72 -40.83
N GLN A 174 -17.70 46.07 -41.70
CA GLN A 174 -18.87 45.28 -41.28
C GLN A 174 -18.46 44.08 -40.41
N THR A 175 -17.40 43.36 -40.79
CA THR A 175 -16.89 42.26 -39.95
C THR A 175 -16.38 42.77 -38.60
N ASN A 176 -15.75 43.95 -38.57
CA ASN A 176 -15.33 44.58 -37.33
C ASN A 176 -16.53 45.02 -36.47
N LEU A 177 -17.62 45.49 -37.08
CA LEU A 177 -18.88 45.82 -36.37
C LEU A 177 -19.54 44.57 -35.78
N GLU A 178 -19.61 43.47 -36.52
CA GLU A 178 -20.13 42.18 -36.02
C GLU A 178 -19.29 41.66 -34.85
N VAL A 179 -17.96 41.78 -34.94
CA VAL A 179 -17.06 41.44 -33.84
C VAL A 179 -17.30 42.34 -32.63
N ILE A 180 -17.51 43.64 -32.82
CA ILE A 180 -17.81 44.58 -31.72
C ILE A 180 -19.17 44.27 -31.09
N GLU A 181 -20.23 44.05 -31.87
CA GLU A 181 -21.55 43.65 -31.35
C GLU A 181 -21.48 42.34 -30.57
N SER A 182 -20.70 41.36 -31.06
CA SER A 182 -20.49 40.10 -30.34
C SER A 182 -19.76 40.27 -29.01
N ARG A 183 -19.00 41.36 -28.83
CA ARG A 183 -18.32 41.71 -27.57
C ARG A 183 -19.17 42.59 -26.65
N ILE A 184 -20.10 43.37 -27.18
CA ILE A 184 -21.04 44.18 -26.40
C ILE A 184 -21.95 43.29 -25.56
N SER A 185 -22.50 42.21 -26.14
CA SER A 185 -23.43 41.32 -25.42
C SER A 185 -22.83 40.67 -24.16
N PRO A 186 -21.61 40.09 -24.18
CA PRO A 186 -20.93 39.60 -22.98
C PRO A 186 -20.65 40.70 -21.94
N VAL A 187 -20.25 41.90 -22.39
CA VAL A 187 -19.96 43.01 -21.48
C VAL A 187 -21.24 43.52 -20.81
N GLU A 188 -22.35 43.59 -21.52
CA GLU A 188 -23.65 43.93 -20.93
C GLU A 188 -24.08 42.91 -19.87
N THR A 189 -23.83 41.62 -20.10
CA THR A 189 -24.09 40.59 -19.08
C THR A 189 -23.16 40.71 -17.87
N GLU A 190 -21.87 41.02 -18.07
CA GLU A 190 -20.94 41.28 -16.97
C GLU A 190 -21.32 42.53 -16.17
N MET A 191 -21.81 43.59 -16.84
CA MET A 191 -22.28 44.80 -16.16
C MET A 191 -23.53 44.54 -15.30
N LEU A 192 -24.45 43.70 -15.77
CA LEU A 192 -25.62 43.29 -14.98
C LEU A 192 -25.21 42.47 -13.75
N ASP A 193 -24.26 41.54 -13.93
CA ASP A 193 -23.72 40.75 -12.84
C ASP A 193 -23.07 41.63 -11.75
N VAL A 194 -22.28 42.63 -12.15
CA VAL A 194 -21.64 43.58 -11.21
C VAL A 194 -22.66 44.47 -10.50
N ASP A 195 -23.73 44.90 -11.20
CA ASP A 195 -24.79 45.70 -10.57
C ASP A 195 -25.58 44.90 -9.52
N ASP A 196 -25.81 43.62 -9.78
CA ASP A 196 -26.44 42.71 -8.81
C ASP A 196 -25.54 42.42 -7.61
N GLU A 197 -24.23 42.21 -7.82
CA GLU A 197 -23.26 42.11 -6.71
C GLU A 197 -23.20 43.40 -5.88
N MET A 198 -23.27 44.56 -6.51
CA MET A 198 -23.27 45.84 -5.80
C MET A 198 -24.55 46.07 -4.99
N LYS A 199 -25.70 45.52 -5.40
CA LYS A 199 -26.93 45.51 -4.59
C LYS A 199 -26.76 44.64 -3.35
N VAL A 200 -26.21 43.43 -3.51
CA VAL A 200 -25.92 42.51 -2.39
C VAL A 200 -24.97 43.16 -1.38
N LEU A 201 -23.90 43.83 -1.84
CA LEU A 201 -22.96 44.53 -0.96
C LEU A 201 -23.61 45.68 -0.19
N LYS A 202 -24.54 46.42 -0.81
CA LYS A 202 -25.30 47.49 -0.12
C LYS A 202 -26.26 46.93 0.93
N GLU A 203 -26.88 45.77 0.68
CA GLU A 203 -27.71 45.08 1.67
C GLU A 203 -26.86 44.60 2.86
N ILE A 204 -25.65 44.09 2.60
CA ILE A 204 -24.69 43.71 3.63
C ILE A 204 -24.24 44.94 4.44
N GLU A 205 -23.97 46.07 3.79
CA GLU A 205 -23.61 47.33 4.45
C GLU A 205 -24.74 47.89 5.33
N LEU A 206 -25.99 47.83 4.85
CA LEU A 206 -27.17 48.27 5.60
C LEU A 206 -27.34 47.47 6.90
N HIS A 207 -27.14 46.16 6.82
CA HIS A 207 -27.23 45.29 7.98
C HIS A 207 -25.94 45.21 8.79
N HIS A 208 -24.83 45.85 8.37
CA HIS A 208 -23.50 45.71 8.97
C HIS A 208 -23.46 45.90 10.50
N ASN A 209 -24.31 46.79 11.02
CA ASN A 209 -24.39 47.11 12.45
C ASN A 209 -25.32 46.19 13.26
N ASP A 210 -26.14 45.37 12.61
CA ASP A 210 -27.07 44.45 13.28
C ASP A 210 -26.31 43.22 13.80
N LEU A 211 -26.40 42.95 15.10
CA LEU A 211 -25.59 41.93 15.78
C LEU A 211 -26.40 40.69 16.20
N ASP A 212 -27.64 40.56 15.74
CA ASP A 212 -28.55 39.49 16.13
C ASP A 212 -28.24 38.17 15.41
N THR A 213 -28.51 37.02 16.04
CA THR A 213 -28.24 35.68 15.48
C THR A 213 -28.97 35.40 14.16
N GLU A 214 -30.17 35.97 13.98
CA GLU A 214 -30.90 35.90 12.71
C GLU A 214 -30.24 36.75 11.63
N SER A 215 -29.77 37.96 11.99
CA SER A 215 -29.01 38.82 11.08
C SER A 215 -27.68 38.18 10.65
N PHE A 216 -27.05 37.38 11.52
CA PHE A 216 -25.83 36.65 11.21
C PHE A 216 -26.04 35.54 10.16
N ASN A 217 -27.11 34.75 10.28
CA ASN A 217 -27.43 33.72 9.29
C ASN A 217 -27.79 34.36 7.94
N LEU A 218 -28.63 35.40 7.93
CA LEU A 218 -29.01 36.12 6.72
C LEU A 218 -27.80 36.75 6.03
N LYS A 219 -26.89 37.39 6.79
CA LYS A 219 -25.63 37.92 6.25
C LYS A 219 -24.72 36.82 5.70
N SER A 220 -24.66 35.65 6.36
CA SER A 220 -23.86 34.54 5.86
C SER A 220 -24.37 34.00 4.52
N GLU A 221 -25.70 33.94 4.32
CA GLU A 221 -26.31 33.55 3.05
C GLU A 221 -26.08 34.60 1.96
N LEU A 222 -26.18 35.89 2.31
CA LEU A 222 -25.93 37.01 1.40
C LEU A 222 -24.46 37.14 1.00
N ILE A 223 -23.51 36.89 1.90
CA ILE A 223 -22.09 36.89 1.52
C ILE A 223 -21.79 35.69 0.64
N LEU A 224 -22.38 34.53 0.92
CA LEU A 224 -22.23 33.38 0.03
C LEU A 224 -22.79 33.69 -1.36
N SER A 225 -23.83 34.49 -1.59
CA SER A 225 -24.31 34.72 -2.96
C SER A 225 -23.32 35.44 -3.91
N ILE A 226 -22.21 36.00 -3.38
CA ILE A 226 -21.15 36.68 -4.14
C ILE A 226 -20.32 35.66 -4.95
N LYS A 227 -19.89 36.03 -6.16
CA LYS A 227 -19.10 35.18 -7.07
C LYS A 227 -17.60 35.18 -6.78
N ASP A 228 -17.07 36.28 -6.22
CA ASP A 228 -15.66 36.44 -5.89
C ASP A 228 -15.32 35.83 -4.51
N ASP A 229 -14.59 34.71 -4.54
CA ASP A 229 -14.22 33.95 -3.35
C ASP A 229 -13.25 34.71 -2.40
N ASP A 230 -12.42 35.63 -2.92
CA ASP A 230 -11.49 36.43 -2.10
C ASP A 230 -12.24 37.50 -1.30
N LEU A 231 -13.26 38.11 -1.91
CA LEU A 231 -14.15 39.06 -1.24
C LEU A 231 -15.02 38.35 -0.18
N VAL A 232 -15.49 37.14 -0.48
CA VAL A 232 -16.20 36.28 0.47
C VAL A 232 -15.33 36.03 1.71
N ASP A 233 -14.06 35.62 1.53
CA ASP A 233 -13.13 35.40 2.66
C ASP A 233 -12.88 36.68 3.46
N GLN A 234 -12.69 37.83 2.80
CA GLN A 234 -12.47 39.10 3.50
C GLN A 234 -13.70 39.57 4.30
N LEU A 235 -14.91 39.44 3.73
CA LEU A 235 -16.15 39.84 4.38
C LEU A 235 -16.53 38.90 5.54
N PHE A 236 -16.33 37.59 5.37
CA PHE A 236 -16.52 36.63 6.46
C PHE A 236 -15.51 36.85 7.60
N ALA A 237 -14.24 37.15 7.28
CA ALA A 237 -13.24 37.43 8.32
C ALA A 237 -13.59 38.66 9.15
N ASP A 238 -14.05 39.76 8.52
CA ASP A 238 -14.48 40.99 9.21
C ASP A 238 -15.76 40.75 10.04
N MET A 239 -16.72 39.98 9.50
CA MET A 239 -17.92 39.61 10.24
C MET A 239 -17.58 38.78 11.48
N LEU A 240 -16.76 37.74 11.34
CA LEU A 240 -16.31 36.90 12.45
C LEU A 240 -15.54 37.73 13.49
N GLN A 241 -14.61 38.59 13.06
CA GLN A 241 -13.85 39.43 13.98
C GLN A 241 -14.75 40.38 14.78
N LYS A 242 -15.74 41.01 14.16
CA LYS A 242 -16.65 41.96 14.83
C LYS A 242 -17.64 41.26 15.75
N THR A 243 -18.31 40.22 15.26
CA THR A 243 -19.29 39.45 16.05
C THR A 243 -18.66 38.80 17.29
N LEU A 244 -17.40 38.39 17.19
CA LEU A 244 -16.69 37.66 18.24
C LEU A 244 -15.84 38.56 19.16
N SER A 245 -15.64 39.83 18.81
CA SER A 245 -14.93 40.83 19.64
C SER A 245 -15.75 41.40 20.80
N LEU A 246 -17.05 41.13 20.85
CA LEU A 246 -17.94 41.65 21.89
C LEU A 246 -17.88 40.81 23.18
N PRO A 247 -18.02 41.43 24.37
CA PRO A 247 -17.93 40.74 25.68
C PRO A 247 -18.98 39.64 25.92
N LEU A 248 -20.00 39.52 25.06
CA LEU A 248 -20.96 38.41 25.02
C LEU A 248 -20.34 37.06 24.61
N TRP A 249 -19.11 37.07 24.09
CA TRP A 249 -18.34 35.89 23.68
C TRP A 249 -17.19 35.55 24.65
N GLN A 250 -17.38 35.81 25.95
CA GLN A 250 -16.68 35.09 27.02
C GLN A 250 -17.20 33.65 27.07
N TRP A 251 -16.88 32.89 26.05
CA TRP A 251 -17.23 31.49 25.95
C TRP A 251 -16.13 30.62 26.57
N ASP A 252 -16.56 29.73 27.47
CA ASP A 252 -15.77 28.64 28.04
C ASP A 252 -15.99 27.37 27.19
N PRO A 253 -14.94 26.79 26.60
CA PRO A 253 -15.01 25.55 25.82
C PRO A 253 -15.60 24.33 26.56
N LEU A 254 -15.85 24.44 27.87
CA LEU A 254 -16.39 23.38 28.72
C LEU A 254 -17.92 23.48 28.96
N GLU A 255 -18.61 24.53 28.48
CA GLU A 255 -20.06 24.68 28.65
C GLU A 255 -20.87 23.81 27.66
N GLU A 256 -21.74 22.93 28.17
CA GLU A 256 -22.52 21.93 27.40
C GLU A 256 -23.54 22.53 26.39
N SER A 257 -23.84 23.82 26.43
CA SER A 257 -24.85 24.45 25.56
C SER A 257 -24.22 25.29 24.47
N ASP A 258 -23.53 24.63 23.55
CA ASP A 258 -22.69 25.32 22.59
C ASP A 258 -23.45 25.82 21.36
N ARG A 259 -24.31 26.82 21.60
CA ARG A 259 -24.92 27.62 20.52
C ARG A 259 -23.81 28.17 19.62
N VAL A 260 -22.67 28.51 20.19
CA VAL A 260 -21.50 29.01 19.47
C VAL A 260 -20.91 27.98 18.52
N ILE A 261 -20.53 26.78 19.00
CA ILE A 261 -19.99 25.72 18.13
C ILE A 261 -21.00 25.33 17.07
N SER A 262 -22.27 25.14 17.41
CA SER A 262 -23.29 24.72 16.42
C SER A 262 -23.47 25.73 15.29
N HIS A 263 -23.40 27.04 15.59
CA HIS A 263 -23.44 28.08 14.57
C HIS A 263 -22.15 28.11 13.75
N LEU A 264 -20.97 27.97 14.37
CA LEU A 264 -19.69 27.87 13.66
C LEU A 264 -19.61 26.64 12.76
N LEU A 265 -20.09 25.47 13.21
CA LEU A 265 -20.16 24.24 12.43
C LEU A 265 -21.13 24.35 11.24
N LYS A 266 -22.26 25.04 11.42
CA LYS A 266 -23.20 25.32 10.33
C LYS A 266 -22.55 26.22 9.26
N LEU A 267 -21.86 27.28 9.67
CA LEU A 267 -21.08 28.12 8.75
C LEU A 267 -20.01 27.33 8.03
N LEU A 268 -19.26 26.49 8.74
CA LEU A 268 -18.24 25.61 8.16
C LEU A 268 -18.80 24.68 7.11
N GLY A 269 -19.97 24.09 7.35
CA GLY A 269 -20.67 23.28 6.35
C GLY A 269 -20.95 24.04 5.06
N MET A 270 -21.27 25.33 5.15
CA MET A 270 -21.54 26.18 3.99
C MET A 270 -20.25 26.69 3.31
N LEU A 271 -19.22 26.99 4.10
CA LEU A 271 -17.94 27.54 3.65
C LEU A 271 -17.02 26.50 3.01
N LYS A 272 -17.10 25.23 3.45
CA LYS A 272 -16.32 24.12 2.90
C LYS A 272 -16.53 23.86 1.41
N TYR A 273 -17.68 24.25 0.86
CA TYR A 273 -17.99 24.06 -0.56
C TYR A 273 -17.32 25.11 -1.47
N ARG A 274 -16.90 26.25 -0.92
CA ARG A 274 -16.29 27.35 -1.70
C ARG A 274 -14.82 27.57 -1.43
N MET A 275 -14.37 27.33 -0.20
CA MET A 275 -12.97 27.56 0.15
C MET A 275 -12.12 26.31 -0.10
N ASP A 276 -10.95 26.54 -0.69
CA ASP A 276 -9.99 25.49 -1.00
C ASP A 276 -9.31 25.02 0.31
N ASP A 277 -9.74 23.86 0.83
CA ASP A 277 -9.18 23.23 2.04
C ASP A 277 -7.70 22.78 1.86
N ALA A 278 -7.17 22.86 0.64
CA ALA A 278 -5.87 22.30 0.24
C ALA A 278 -4.72 23.31 0.12
N SER A 279 -4.96 24.61 0.35
CA SER A 279 -3.90 25.62 0.26
C SER A 279 -2.91 25.50 1.43
N THR A 280 -1.62 25.72 1.15
CA THR A 280 -0.53 25.63 2.14
C THR A 280 -0.52 26.80 3.13
N SER A 281 -1.33 27.83 2.88
CA SER A 281 -1.43 29.05 3.66
C SER A 281 -2.87 29.25 4.13
N MET A 282 -3.05 29.59 5.40
CA MET A 282 -4.38 29.83 5.97
C MET A 282 -5.06 31.05 5.33
N ASN A 283 -6.32 30.91 4.97
CA ASN A 283 -7.20 32.00 4.52
C ASN A 283 -7.46 32.99 5.67
N ARG A 284 -7.99 34.17 5.37
CA ARG A 284 -8.23 35.21 6.40
C ARG A 284 -9.27 34.77 7.42
N THR A 285 -10.32 34.09 6.96
CA THR A 285 -11.31 33.42 7.84
C THR A 285 -10.70 32.30 8.68
N GLN A 286 -9.83 31.46 8.11
CA GLN A 286 -9.12 30.41 8.86
C GLN A 286 -8.22 31.02 9.93
N THR A 287 -7.57 32.15 9.63
CA THR A 287 -6.69 32.89 10.55
C THR A 287 -7.48 33.52 11.69
N THR A 288 -8.65 34.12 11.42
CA THR A 288 -9.51 34.64 12.49
C THR A 288 -10.06 33.52 13.37
N ILE A 289 -10.51 32.40 12.79
CA ILE A 289 -10.95 31.22 13.56
C ILE A 289 -9.81 30.68 14.45
N PHE A 290 -8.57 30.67 13.95
CA PHE A 290 -7.40 30.25 14.73
C PHE A 290 -7.16 31.12 15.96
N HIS A 291 -7.10 32.44 15.81
CA HIS A 291 -6.91 33.34 16.94
C HIS A 291 -8.06 33.26 17.96
N LEU A 292 -9.27 32.96 17.50
CA LEU A 292 -10.46 32.99 18.37
C LEU A 292 -10.68 31.69 19.13
N VAL A 293 -10.57 30.56 18.44
CA VAL A 293 -10.91 29.24 18.97
C VAL A 293 -9.65 28.50 19.39
N ILE A 294 -8.62 28.49 18.54
CA ILE A 294 -7.43 27.66 18.76
C ILE A 294 -6.54 28.25 19.86
N GLU A 295 -6.38 29.57 19.98
CA GLU A 295 -5.62 30.16 21.10
C GLU A 295 -6.24 29.81 22.47
N LYS A 296 -7.57 29.83 22.56
CA LYS A 296 -8.29 29.43 23.79
C LYS A 296 -8.14 27.94 24.06
N LEU A 297 -8.39 27.07 23.06
CA LEU A 297 -8.21 25.61 23.20
C LEU A 297 -6.78 25.24 23.59
N VAL A 298 -5.77 25.93 23.03
CA VAL A 298 -4.36 25.70 23.33
C VAL A 298 -4.05 25.95 24.81
N LEU A 299 -4.72 26.89 25.48
CA LEU A 299 -4.54 27.09 26.93
C LEU A 299 -5.00 25.86 27.73
N TYR A 300 -6.14 25.27 27.37
CA TYR A 300 -6.63 24.03 28.00
C TYR A 300 -5.71 22.84 27.68
N CYS A 301 -5.26 22.70 26.43
CA CYS A 301 -4.30 21.64 26.06
C CYS A 301 -2.94 21.79 26.76
N LYS A 302 -2.46 23.03 26.98
CA LYS A 302 -1.23 23.32 27.72
C LYS A 302 -1.35 22.93 29.19
N ASN A 303 -2.45 23.31 29.83
CA ASN A 303 -2.67 23.06 31.26
C ASN A 303 -3.15 21.64 31.57
N PHE A 304 -3.45 20.84 30.54
CA PHE A 304 -3.91 19.46 30.69
C PHE A 304 -2.95 18.59 31.51
N ALA A 305 -3.47 17.96 32.57
CA ALA A 305 -2.83 16.88 33.30
C ALA A 305 -3.56 15.57 33.03
N LEU A 306 -2.80 14.46 32.95
CA LEU A 306 -3.33 13.10 32.76
C LEU A 306 -4.02 12.61 34.04
N GLU A 307 -5.25 13.08 34.26
CA GLU A 307 -6.14 12.68 35.35
C GLU A 307 -7.48 12.22 34.77
N LYS A 308 -8.16 11.29 35.47
CA LYS A 308 -9.35 10.60 34.97
C LYS A 308 -10.49 11.54 34.53
N GLU A 309 -10.70 12.63 35.27
CA GLU A 309 -11.77 13.62 35.00
C GLU A 309 -11.41 14.55 33.82
N ASN A 310 -10.12 14.76 33.59
CA ASN A 310 -9.62 15.68 32.56
C ASN A 310 -9.53 14.99 31.19
N ILE A 311 -9.44 13.66 31.13
CA ILE A 311 -9.30 12.92 29.88
C ILE A 311 -10.60 12.89 29.09
N SER A 312 -11.71 12.52 29.73
CA SER A 312 -13.02 12.50 29.06
C SER A 312 -13.43 13.88 28.58
N THR A 313 -13.18 14.91 29.38
CA THR A 313 -13.47 16.30 29.02
C THR A 313 -12.59 16.78 27.86
N LEU A 314 -11.28 16.48 27.88
CA LEU A 314 -10.38 16.81 26.77
C LEU A 314 -10.76 16.06 25.48
N ILE A 315 -11.12 14.78 25.57
CA ILE A 315 -11.50 13.96 24.41
C ILE A 315 -12.80 14.48 23.79
N THR A 316 -13.83 14.73 24.59
CA THR A 316 -15.08 15.32 24.12
C THR A 316 -14.81 16.67 23.44
N LEU A 317 -14.00 17.53 24.08
CA LEU A 317 -13.62 18.83 23.52
C LEU A 317 -12.81 18.71 22.23
N ILE A 318 -11.91 17.74 22.07
CA ILE A 318 -11.21 17.56 20.79
C ILE A 318 -12.15 17.01 19.71
N LEU A 319 -13.06 16.11 20.08
CA LEU A 319 -14.01 15.50 19.14
C LEU A 319 -15.04 16.52 18.64
N ASP A 320 -15.57 17.37 19.51
CA ASP A 320 -16.56 18.40 19.16
C ASP A 320 -15.96 19.46 18.22
N PHE A 321 -14.69 19.78 18.41
CA PHE A 321 -13.97 20.76 17.61
C PHE A 321 -13.24 20.16 16.41
N LYS A 322 -13.28 18.84 16.23
CA LYS A 322 -12.61 18.15 15.13
C LYS A 322 -12.92 18.74 13.74
N PRO A 323 -14.16 19.12 13.40
CA PRO A 323 -14.45 19.72 12.09
C PRO A 323 -13.78 21.10 11.91
N LEU A 324 -13.70 21.90 12.98
CA LEU A 324 -13.01 23.20 13.00
C LEU A 324 -11.49 23.04 12.86
N LEU A 325 -10.92 22.05 13.55
CA LEU A 325 -9.49 21.75 13.52
C LEU A 325 -9.04 21.21 12.15
N LYS A 326 -9.89 20.43 11.48
CA LYS A 326 -9.66 19.99 10.10
C LYS A 326 -9.69 21.14 9.10
N PHE A 327 -10.68 22.02 9.22
CA PHE A 327 -10.77 23.19 8.33
C PHE A 327 -9.58 24.14 8.47
N THR A 328 -8.99 24.23 9.66
CA THR A 328 -7.81 25.08 9.93
C THR A 328 -6.47 24.36 9.75
N ASN A 329 -6.47 23.07 9.37
CA ASN A 329 -5.27 22.20 9.33
C ASN A 329 -4.44 22.21 10.63
N CYS A 330 -5.07 22.51 11.78
CA CYS A 330 -4.42 22.64 13.08
C CYS A 330 -4.58 21.41 13.98
N GLU A 331 -5.39 20.42 13.57
CA GLU A 331 -5.57 19.14 14.29
C GLU A 331 -4.22 18.50 14.59
N ASP A 332 -3.42 18.28 13.54
CA ASP A 332 -2.08 17.70 13.62
C ASP A 332 -1.14 18.49 14.54
N TYR A 333 -1.20 19.82 14.48
CA TYR A 333 -0.33 20.69 15.28
C TYR A 333 -0.65 20.57 16.78
N ILE A 334 -1.93 20.58 17.15
CA ILE A 334 -2.34 20.46 18.55
C ILE A 334 -1.96 19.09 19.10
N LEU A 335 -2.26 18.03 18.35
CA LEU A 335 -1.96 16.66 18.73
C LEU A 335 -0.44 16.47 18.92
N LYS A 336 0.37 16.82 17.91
CA LYS A 336 1.82 16.62 17.94
C LYS A 336 2.54 17.49 18.97
N LYS A 337 2.05 18.71 19.24
CA LYS A 337 2.74 19.66 20.13
C LYS A 337 2.37 19.51 21.60
N TYR A 338 1.12 19.17 21.92
CA TYR A 338 0.65 19.20 23.30
C TYR A 338 0.29 17.82 23.85
N ILE A 339 -0.28 16.94 23.03
CA ILE A 339 -0.81 15.66 23.49
C ILE A 339 0.26 14.57 23.33
N THR A 340 0.85 14.42 22.14
CA THR A 340 1.90 13.43 21.86
C THR A 340 3.05 13.47 22.89
N PRO A 341 3.65 14.61 23.24
CA PRO A 341 4.75 14.64 24.20
C PRO A 341 4.32 14.19 25.60
N LYS A 342 3.14 14.61 26.06
CA LYS A 342 2.62 14.24 27.39
C LYS A 342 2.33 12.74 27.50
N LEU A 343 1.81 12.13 26.44
CA LEU A 343 1.56 10.69 26.39
C LEU A 343 2.87 9.89 26.37
N ILE A 344 3.83 10.35 25.57
CA ILE A 344 5.18 9.75 25.51
C ILE A 344 5.87 9.86 26.88
N ASP A 345 5.81 11.03 27.52
CA ASP A 345 6.39 11.25 28.86
C ASP A 345 5.72 10.36 29.91
N ALA A 346 4.39 10.20 29.86
CA ALA A 346 3.67 9.31 30.75
C ALA A 346 4.09 7.83 30.57
N ILE A 347 4.28 7.38 29.34
CA ILE A 347 4.80 6.02 29.06
C ILE A 347 6.26 5.91 29.47
N ASN A 348 7.08 6.94 29.31
CA ASN A 348 8.48 6.94 29.73
C ASN A 348 8.61 6.87 31.26
N ILE A 349 7.74 7.54 32.01
CA ILE A 349 7.70 7.48 33.48
C ILE A 349 7.11 6.15 33.97
N TRP A 350 6.17 5.57 33.22
CA TRP A 350 5.51 4.33 33.60
C TRP A 350 6.48 3.17 33.79
N ASP A 351 6.52 2.65 35.00
CA ASP A 351 7.16 1.38 35.34
C ASP A 351 6.17 0.22 35.14
N ILE A 352 6.58 -0.79 34.37
CA ILE A 352 5.76 -1.96 34.00
C ILE A 352 5.29 -2.71 35.26
N CYS A 353 6.15 -2.80 36.28
CA CYS A 353 5.86 -3.53 37.51
C CYS A 353 5.49 -2.63 38.69
N GLY A 354 5.49 -1.31 38.49
CA GLY A 354 5.24 -0.34 39.55
C GLY A 354 3.77 -0.22 39.93
N SER A 355 3.49 0.18 41.17
CA SER A 355 2.15 0.56 41.62
C SER A 355 1.80 1.98 41.16
N ASN A 356 1.80 2.21 39.85
CA ASN A 356 1.40 3.49 39.31
C ASN A 356 -0.09 3.72 39.56
N LEU A 357 -0.42 4.89 40.16
CA LEU A 357 -1.79 5.30 40.45
C LEU A 357 -2.63 5.43 39.17
N PHE A 358 -1.99 5.78 38.05
CA PHE A 358 -2.66 6.01 36.77
C PHE A 358 -1.86 5.42 35.57
N PRO A 359 -1.98 4.10 35.33
CA PRO A 359 -1.22 3.39 34.29
C PRO A 359 -1.78 3.61 32.87
N PRO A 360 -0.98 3.39 31.82
CA PRO A 360 -1.37 3.57 30.41
C PRO A 360 -2.68 2.92 29.98
N ARG A 361 -3.02 1.76 30.53
CA ARG A 361 -4.30 1.07 30.28
C ARG A 361 -5.54 1.95 30.51
N MET A 362 -5.46 2.94 31.40
CA MET A 362 -6.60 3.76 31.80
C MET A 362 -6.91 4.90 30.82
N TRP A 363 -5.99 5.21 29.91
CA TRP A 363 -6.12 6.37 29.02
C TRP A 363 -5.76 6.06 27.57
N TYR A 364 -4.96 5.02 27.31
CA TYR A 364 -4.49 4.70 25.97
C TYR A 364 -5.64 4.42 24.99
N TYR A 365 -6.62 3.62 25.40
CA TYR A 365 -7.78 3.31 24.55
C TYR A 365 -8.61 4.54 24.22
N ASP A 366 -8.78 5.43 25.19
CA ASP A 366 -9.57 6.66 25.01
C ASP A 366 -8.87 7.58 24.00
N PHE A 367 -7.54 7.74 24.13
CA PHE A 367 -6.78 8.54 23.19
C PHE A 367 -6.49 7.84 21.85
N SER A 368 -6.58 6.51 21.76
CA SER A 368 -6.33 5.76 20.52
C SER A 368 -7.25 6.20 19.36
N VAL A 369 -8.43 6.73 19.70
CA VAL A 369 -9.42 7.26 18.74
C VAL A 369 -8.96 8.57 18.08
N ILE A 370 -8.12 9.34 18.78
CA ILE A 370 -7.71 10.70 18.38
C ILE A 370 -6.27 10.73 17.83
N ILE A 371 -5.37 9.92 18.39
CA ILE A 371 -3.94 9.96 18.10
C ILE A 371 -3.61 9.50 16.66
N ASP A 372 -2.62 10.15 16.04
CA ASP A 372 -2.07 9.79 14.73
C ASP A 372 -1.30 8.45 14.72
N GLN A 373 -1.11 7.87 13.54
CA GLN A 373 -0.40 6.59 13.43
C GLN A 373 1.06 6.71 13.89
N ALA A 374 1.70 7.86 13.67
CA ALA A 374 3.09 8.08 14.06
C ALA A 374 3.28 8.05 15.58
N THR A 375 2.41 8.70 16.34
CA THR A 375 2.47 8.64 17.81
C THR A 375 2.13 7.24 18.32
N ARG A 376 1.17 6.52 17.72
CA ARG A 376 0.87 5.12 18.08
C ARG A 376 2.09 4.22 17.90
N ASN A 377 2.77 4.31 16.75
CA ASN A 377 4.01 3.57 16.52
C ASN A 377 5.09 3.93 17.56
N ARG A 378 5.19 5.21 17.94
CA ARG A 378 6.17 5.63 18.95
C ARG A 378 5.87 5.07 20.35
N ILE A 379 4.59 5.01 20.72
CA ILE A 379 4.14 4.38 21.97
C ILE A 379 4.45 2.88 21.96
N GLU A 380 4.20 2.22 20.82
CA GLU A 380 4.52 0.82 20.61
C GLU A 380 6.03 0.57 20.78
N GLU A 381 6.89 1.33 20.11
CA GLU A 381 8.36 1.21 20.20
C GLU A 381 8.87 1.35 21.65
N ILE A 382 8.35 2.31 22.42
CA ILE A 382 8.78 2.53 23.81
C ILE A 382 8.28 1.39 24.69
N THR A 383 7.04 0.94 24.50
CA THR A 383 6.45 -0.18 25.26
C THR A 383 7.21 -1.48 24.96
N GLU A 384 7.55 -1.71 23.70
CA GLU A 384 8.35 -2.85 23.25
C GLU A 384 9.74 -2.83 23.90
N ALA A 385 10.44 -1.69 23.83
CA ALA A 385 11.77 -1.55 24.41
C ALA A 385 11.76 -1.81 25.92
N LYS A 386 10.75 -1.32 26.65
CA LYS A 386 10.61 -1.57 28.09
C LYS A 386 10.29 -3.03 28.39
N PHE A 387 9.41 -3.66 27.61
CA PHE A 387 9.06 -5.06 27.78
C PHE A 387 10.26 -5.98 27.50
N ILE A 388 11.01 -5.71 26.43
CA ILE A 388 12.27 -6.38 26.13
C ILE A 388 13.27 -6.25 27.28
N ASN A 389 13.44 -5.05 27.82
CA ASN A 389 14.35 -4.81 28.93
C ASN A 389 13.93 -5.59 30.19
N TYR A 390 12.61 -5.63 30.47
CA TYR A 390 12.07 -6.46 31.54
C TYR A 390 12.38 -7.95 31.32
N CYS A 391 12.16 -8.49 30.11
CA CYS A 391 12.46 -9.88 29.81
C CYS A 391 13.96 -10.21 29.91
N GLN A 392 14.84 -9.31 29.49
CA GLN A 392 16.30 -9.52 29.55
C GLN A 392 16.87 -9.44 30.97
N LEU A 393 16.30 -8.59 31.82
CA LEU A 393 16.71 -8.45 33.22
C LEU A 393 15.93 -9.38 34.15
N TRP A 394 15.07 -10.24 33.59
CA TRP A 394 14.22 -11.10 34.37
C TRP A 394 15.04 -12.12 35.14
N HIS A 395 14.73 -12.23 36.43
CA HIS A 395 15.32 -13.18 37.35
C HIS A 395 14.26 -13.65 38.34
N HIS A 396 14.13 -14.98 38.46
CA HIS A 396 13.03 -15.63 39.16
C HIS A 396 12.85 -15.23 40.65
N ARG A 397 13.91 -14.78 41.35
CA ARG A 397 13.83 -14.34 42.77
C ARG A 397 13.44 -12.88 42.97
N ASN A 398 13.93 -11.99 42.11
CA ASN A 398 13.94 -10.56 42.36
C ASN A 398 12.96 -9.79 41.46
N SER A 399 12.53 -10.41 40.35
CA SER A 399 11.67 -9.75 39.38
C SER A 399 10.22 -9.73 39.85
N PRO A 400 9.60 -8.54 39.97
CA PRO A 400 8.18 -8.42 40.29
C PRO A 400 7.31 -8.87 39.12
N VAL A 401 6.24 -9.61 39.42
CA VAL A 401 5.27 -10.09 38.44
C VAL A 401 4.44 -8.93 37.90
N ILE A 402 4.34 -8.83 36.57
CA ILE A 402 3.49 -7.83 35.90
C ILE A 402 2.03 -8.12 36.24
N ARG A 403 1.27 -7.07 36.57
CA ARG A 403 -0.15 -7.21 36.85
C ARG A 403 -0.89 -7.75 35.61
N PRO A 404 -1.87 -8.65 35.79
CA PRO A 404 -2.58 -9.23 34.65
C PRO A 404 -3.24 -8.20 33.72
N ALA A 405 -3.72 -7.08 34.26
CA ALA A 405 -4.33 -6.00 33.48
C ALA A 405 -3.31 -5.21 32.64
N ASP A 406 -2.10 -5.00 33.17
CA ASP A 406 -1.03 -4.30 32.45
C ASP A 406 -0.41 -5.20 31.37
N LEU A 407 -0.41 -6.52 31.60
CA LEU A 407 0.00 -7.50 30.60
C LEU A 407 -0.96 -7.51 29.39
N ILE A 408 -2.27 -7.46 29.62
CA ILE A 408 -3.28 -7.39 28.54
C ILE A 408 -3.06 -6.12 27.72
N PHE A 409 -2.81 -4.99 28.38
CA PHE A 409 -2.47 -3.74 27.68
C PHE A 409 -1.23 -3.89 26.78
N ILE A 410 -0.14 -4.50 27.28
CA ILE A 410 1.07 -4.74 26.49
C ILE A 410 0.78 -5.65 25.29
N GLN A 411 -0.01 -6.70 25.49
CA GLN A 411 -0.41 -7.63 24.42
C GLN A 411 -1.22 -6.91 23.32
N GLU A 412 -2.10 -5.99 23.70
CA GLU A 412 -2.93 -5.25 22.75
C GLU A 412 -2.13 -4.16 22.01
N VAL A 413 -1.16 -3.52 22.65
CA VAL A 413 -0.30 -2.50 22.02
C VAL A 413 0.68 -3.12 21.02
N LEU A 414 1.35 -4.22 21.39
CA LEU A 414 2.36 -4.88 20.54
C LEU A 414 1.73 -5.82 19.50
N GLY A 415 0.49 -6.26 19.74
CA GLY A 415 -0.14 -7.34 19.02
C GLY A 415 0.36 -8.72 19.47
N HIS A 416 -0.51 -9.72 19.34
CA HIS A 416 -0.25 -11.08 19.84
C HIS A 416 1.02 -11.71 19.24
N GLU A 417 1.27 -11.57 17.94
CA GLU A 417 2.42 -12.21 17.29
C GLU A 417 3.76 -11.66 17.77
N ARG A 418 3.93 -10.33 17.80
CA ARG A 418 5.18 -9.69 18.26
C ARG A 418 5.42 -9.95 19.73
N TYR A 419 4.37 -9.85 20.55
CA TYR A 419 4.44 -10.16 21.96
C TYR A 419 4.95 -11.59 22.21
N HIS A 420 4.35 -12.59 21.54
CA HIS A 420 4.76 -13.98 21.71
C HIS A 420 6.17 -14.25 21.16
N HIS A 421 6.59 -13.56 20.10
CA HIS A 421 7.96 -13.64 19.61
C HIS A 421 8.98 -13.15 20.65
N ILE A 422 8.71 -12.02 21.31
CA ILE A 422 9.58 -11.49 22.37
C ILE A 422 9.63 -12.45 23.56
N VAL A 423 8.47 -12.97 24.00
CA VAL A 423 8.40 -13.91 25.11
C VAL A 423 9.19 -15.18 24.78
N ARG A 424 8.99 -15.79 23.61
CA ARG A 424 9.72 -17.00 23.21
C ARG A 424 11.22 -16.79 23.10
N GLY A 425 11.65 -15.69 22.47
CA GLY A 425 13.07 -15.45 22.23
C GLY A 425 13.86 -15.07 23.49
N LYS A 426 13.28 -14.30 24.41
CA LYS A 426 14.02 -13.71 25.55
C LYS A 426 13.58 -14.21 26.91
N PHE A 427 12.28 -14.40 27.13
CA PHE A 427 11.76 -14.78 28.45
C PHE A 427 11.72 -16.28 28.65
N LEU A 428 11.24 -17.03 27.66
CA LEU A 428 11.07 -18.48 27.75
C LEU A 428 12.41 -19.21 27.86
N THR A 429 13.43 -18.75 27.11
CA THR A 429 14.81 -19.24 27.19
C THR A 429 15.38 -19.08 28.61
N GLU A 430 15.31 -17.88 29.16
CA GLU A 430 15.76 -17.59 30.54
C GLU A 430 14.90 -18.31 31.59
N PHE A 431 13.60 -18.46 31.36
CA PHE A 431 12.70 -19.17 32.27
C PHE A 431 13.08 -20.66 32.37
N VAL A 432 13.27 -21.33 31.24
CA VAL A 432 13.69 -22.74 31.22
C VAL A 432 15.08 -22.88 31.82
N GLY A 433 16.05 -22.08 31.38
CA GLY A 433 17.43 -22.17 31.87
C GLY A 433 17.59 -21.86 33.37
N GLN A 434 16.84 -20.91 33.92
CA GLN A 434 16.95 -20.56 35.33
C GLN A 434 16.14 -21.48 36.24
N LEU A 435 14.92 -21.86 35.84
CA LEU A 435 13.99 -22.60 36.70
C LEU A 435 13.94 -24.09 36.40
N TRP A 436 13.74 -24.50 35.15
CA TRP A 436 13.63 -25.92 34.80
C TRP A 436 14.95 -26.64 35.06
N ASP A 437 16.05 -26.14 34.48
CA ASP A 437 17.35 -26.82 34.54
C ASP A 437 17.96 -26.86 35.96
N ASN A 438 17.58 -25.95 36.85
CA ASN A 438 18.20 -25.82 38.19
C ASN A 438 17.30 -26.19 39.37
N TYR A 439 15.97 -26.08 39.25
CA TYR A 439 15.05 -26.25 40.39
C TYR A 439 14.06 -27.40 40.21
N PHE A 440 13.78 -27.85 38.99
CA PHE A 440 12.80 -28.90 38.76
C PHE A 440 13.47 -30.29 38.83
N ASP A 441 13.34 -30.94 39.98
CA ASP A 441 13.78 -32.32 40.19
C ASP A 441 12.83 -33.02 41.19
N PRO A 442 11.77 -33.70 40.72
CA PRO A 442 10.78 -34.33 41.58
C PRO A 442 11.31 -35.48 42.46
N LEU A 443 12.54 -35.97 42.21
CA LEU A 443 13.17 -36.99 43.04
C LEU A 443 13.55 -36.44 44.42
N ILE A 444 13.91 -35.16 44.50
CA ILE A 444 14.26 -34.51 45.78
C ILE A 444 13.07 -34.55 46.74
N GLU A 445 11.86 -34.25 46.25
CA GLU A 445 10.64 -34.31 47.06
C GLU A 445 10.21 -35.73 47.42
N LEU A 446 10.60 -36.72 46.61
CA LEU A 446 10.37 -38.13 46.91
C LEU A 446 11.27 -38.59 48.07
N GLU A 447 12.53 -38.14 48.11
CA GLU A 447 13.48 -38.45 49.19
C GLU A 447 13.18 -37.66 50.47
N ASP A 448 12.85 -36.37 50.34
CA ASP A 448 12.52 -35.49 51.47
C ASP A 448 11.24 -34.68 51.23
N SER A 449 10.14 -35.16 51.80
CA SER A 449 8.83 -34.52 51.73
C SER A 449 8.73 -33.13 52.38
N SER A 450 9.77 -32.68 53.11
CA SER A 450 9.81 -31.37 53.78
C SER A 450 10.39 -30.25 52.92
N VAL A 451 11.00 -30.57 51.77
CA VAL A 451 11.58 -29.58 50.86
C VAL A 451 10.48 -28.89 50.05
N GLU A 452 10.44 -27.55 50.11
CA GLU A 452 9.49 -26.71 49.34
C GLU A 452 10.16 -25.91 48.22
N ASP A 453 11.50 -25.87 48.17
CA ASP A 453 12.27 -24.94 47.33
C ASP A 453 12.68 -25.50 45.95
N ALA A 454 12.34 -26.76 45.62
CA ALA A 454 12.70 -27.41 44.35
C ALA A 454 11.53 -27.39 43.34
N SER A 455 10.91 -28.54 43.04
CA SER A 455 9.85 -28.71 42.02
C SER A 455 8.60 -27.89 42.36
N PHE A 456 8.27 -27.75 43.65
CA PHE A 456 7.15 -26.91 44.10
C PHE A 456 7.42 -25.41 43.83
N TYR A 457 8.66 -24.96 43.97
CA TYR A 457 9.06 -23.60 43.65
C TYR A 457 8.97 -23.32 42.14
N TYR A 458 9.45 -24.24 41.30
CA TYR A 458 9.27 -24.18 39.85
C TYR A 458 7.80 -24.02 39.49
N TYR A 459 6.93 -24.88 40.03
CA TYR A 459 5.52 -24.88 39.68
C TYR A 459 4.78 -23.62 40.13
N LYS A 460 5.12 -23.11 41.33
CA LYS A 460 4.60 -21.83 41.81
C LYS A 460 4.91 -20.69 40.85
N ARG A 461 6.15 -20.61 40.35
CA ARG A 461 6.56 -19.60 39.36
C ARG A 461 5.91 -19.81 38.00
N LEU A 462 5.78 -21.05 37.54
CA LEU A 462 5.09 -21.38 36.28
C LEU A 462 3.66 -20.85 36.28
N ARG A 463 2.94 -20.97 37.40
CA ARG A 463 1.57 -20.43 37.54
C ARG A 463 1.51 -18.92 37.63
N GLU A 464 2.42 -18.29 38.38
CA GLU A 464 2.50 -16.82 38.48
C GLU A 464 2.70 -16.18 37.08
N TYR A 465 3.51 -16.81 36.24
CA TYR A 465 3.80 -16.35 34.87
C TYR A 465 2.91 -16.98 33.80
N ARG A 466 1.86 -17.73 34.15
CA ARG A 466 0.99 -18.43 33.20
C ARG A 466 0.52 -17.57 32.03
N ARG A 467 0.12 -16.32 32.30
CA ARG A 467 -0.43 -15.40 31.27
C ARG A 467 0.63 -14.88 30.29
N PHE A 468 1.91 -15.12 30.56
CA PHE A 468 2.99 -14.71 29.67
C PHE A 468 3.11 -15.65 28.48
N PHE A 469 2.95 -16.95 28.73
CA PHE A 469 3.18 -17.99 27.74
C PHE A 469 2.05 -18.08 26.72
N HIS A 470 2.41 -18.47 25.50
CA HIS A 470 1.42 -18.90 24.53
C HIS A 470 0.73 -20.18 25.04
N PRO A 471 -0.58 -20.40 24.80
CA PRO A 471 -1.29 -21.59 25.30
C PRO A 471 -0.63 -22.92 24.94
N ASN A 472 -0.04 -23.02 23.74
CA ASN A 472 0.69 -24.21 23.31
C ASN A 472 1.99 -24.41 24.10
N ASP A 473 2.74 -23.34 24.36
CA ASP A 473 4.01 -23.42 25.09
C ASP A 473 3.76 -23.81 26.55
N TYR A 474 2.70 -23.25 27.14
CA TYR A 474 2.25 -23.64 28.47
C TYR A 474 1.86 -25.12 28.53
N LYS A 475 1.16 -25.63 27.51
CA LYS A 475 0.80 -27.04 27.41
C LYS A 475 2.05 -27.93 27.34
N ILE A 476 3.08 -27.53 26.59
CA ILE A 476 4.34 -28.26 26.51
C ILE A 476 5.07 -28.25 27.85
N LEU A 477 5.17 -27.10 28.52
CA LEU A 477 5.77 -26.98 29.85
C LEU A 477 5.08 -27.87 30.90
N ILE A 478 3.75 -27.88 30.92
CA ILE A 478 2.98 -28.77 31.80
C ILE A 478 3.18 -30.23 31.40
N GLY A 479 3.13 -30.55 30.11
CA GLY A 479 3.40 -31.90 29.61
C GLY A 479 4.76 -32.43 30.05
N ALA A 480 5.80 -31.59 30.04
CA ALA A 480 7.14 -31.93 30.49
C ALA A 480 7.19 -32.24 31.99
N VAL A 481 6.52 -31.43 32.82
CA VAL A 481 6.40 -31.70 34.27
C VAL A 481 5.78 -33.08 34.50
N PHE A 482 4.67 -33.37 33.83
CA PHE A 482 4.00 -34.67 33.97
C PHE A 482 4.80 -35.81 33.35
N ASN A 483 5.61 -35.56 32.32
CA ASN A 483 6.51 -36.57 31.76
C ASN A 483 7.52 -37.07 32.79
N GLU A 484 8.17 -36.16 33.54
CA GLU A 484 9.12 -36.55 34.60
C GLU A 484 8.42 -37.24 35.78
N LEU A 485 7.24 -36.75 36.18
CA LEU A 485 6.43 -37.45 37.20
C LEU A 485 6.05 -38.86 36.73
N ASN A 486 5.66 -39.02 35.47
CA ASN A 486 5.28 -40.31 34.89
C ASN A 486 6.48 -41.26 34.73
N LYS A 487 7.69 -40.75 34.50
CA LYS A 487 8.93 -41.55 34.54
C LYS A 487 9.14 -42.15 35.93
N ILE A 488 9.03 -41.32 36.97
CA ILE A 488 9.18 -41.78 38.37
C ILE A 488 8.11 -42.82 38.70
N LEU A 489 6.85 -42.55 38.35
CA LEU A 489 5.76 -43.49 38.58
C LEU A 489 5.95 -44.80 37.82
N TYR A 490 6.37 -44.75 36.55
CA TYR A 490 6.64 -45.96 35.78
C TYR A 490 7.77 -46.79 36.39
N GLN A 491 8.89 -46.14 36.76
CA GLN A 491 10.00 -46.83 37.43
C GLN A 491 9.53 -47.45 38.75
N TRP A 492 8.72 -46.74 39.53
CA TRP A 492 8.15 -47.27 40.76
C TRP A 492 7.29 -48.51 40.49
N LEU A 493 6.38 -48.46 39.51
CA LEU A 493 5.55 -49.60 39.13
C LEU A 493 6.33 -50.79 38.57
N LEU A 494 7.47 -50.55 37.89
CA LEU A 494 8.32 -51.62 37.36
C LEU A 494 8.96 -52.48 38.47
N TYR A 495 9.25 -51.88 39.62
CA TYR A 495 9.94 -52.52 40.74
C TYR A 495 9.05 -52.78 41.98
N ALA A 496 7.76 -52.42 41.91
CA ALA A 496 6.79 -52.46 43.01
C ALA A 496 6.10 -53.83 43.19
N ASP A 497 5.81 -54.20 44.44
CA ASP A 497 4.81 -55.22 44.79
C ASP A 497 3.39 -54.59 44.89
N ASP A 498 2.31 -55.38 44.98
CA ASP A 498 0.91 -54.87 45.02
C ASP A 498 0.64 -53.83 46.14
N GLU A 499 1.38 -53.86 47.25
CA GLU A 499 1.28 -52.87 48.34
C GLU A 499 1.92 -51.51 47.99
N ASP A 500 2.89 -51.48 47.07
CA ASP A 500 3.61 -50.27 46.66
C ASP A 500 2.81 -49.40 45.67
N LEU A 501 1.85 -49.98 44.95
CA LEU A 501 0.90 -49.27 44.07
C LEU A 501 0.06 -48.24 44.84
N ALA A 502 -0.38 -48.60 46.05
CA ALA A 502 -1.12 -47.68 46.93
C ALA A 502 -0.23 -46.52 47.40
N GLY A 503 1.06 -46.80 47.64
CA GLY A 503 2.07 -45.80 48.00
C GLY A 503 2.35 -44.81 46.87
N ALA A 504 2.53 -45.29 45.64
CA ALA A 504 2.75 -44.45 44.46
C ALA A 504 1.56 -43.52 44.18
N ARG A 505 0.33 -44.06 44.27
CA ARG A 505 -0.91 -43.26 44.14
C ARG A 505 -1.04 -42.22 45.25
N TRP A 506 -0.68 -42.58 46.48
CA TRP A 506 -0.70 -41.65 47.60
C TRP A 506 0.33 -40.52 47.44
N TRP A 507 1.56 -40.84 47.02
CA TRP A 507 2.59 -39.85 46.75
C TRP A 507 2.17 -38.88 45.65
N PHE A 508 1.68 -39.39 44.52
CA PHE A 508 1.22 -38.53 43.41
C PHE A 508 0.08 -37.61 43.85
N ASN A 509 -0.93 -38.12 44.54
CA ASN A 509 -2.01 -37.29 45.06
C ASN A 509 -1.49 -36.24 46.06
N GLY A 510 -0.57 -36.61 46.96
CA GLY A 510 0.06 -35.67 47.89
C GLY A 510 0.87 -34.58 47.19
N PHE A 511 1.56 -34.92 46.10
CA PHE A 511 2.30 -33.95 45.28
C PHE A 511 1.35 -32.97 44.57
N ILE A 512 0.27 -33.48 43.98
CA ILE A 512 -0.78 -32.66 43.34
C ILE A 512 -1.50 -31.79 44.37
N ASP A 513 -1.89 -32.33 45.53
CA ASP A 513 -2.56 -31.57 46.60
C ASP A 513 -1.69 -30.41 47.10
N LYS A 514 -0.37 -30.62 47.23
CA LYS A 514 0.58 -29.54 47.57
C LYS A 514 0.67 -28.48 46.48
N ILE A 515 0.73 -28.89 45.22
CA ILE A 515 0.79 -27.98 44.07
C ILE A 515 -0.46 -27.09 43.98
N PHE A 516 -1.65 -27.67 44.18
CA PHE A 516 -2.94 -26.99 44.03
C PHE A 516 -3.54 -26.52 45.36
N ALA A 517 -2.74 -26.44 46.42
CA ALA A 517 -3.21 -26.02 47.75
C ALA A 517 -3.79 -24.60 47.78
N VAL A 518 -3.32 -23.71 46.90
CA VAL A 518 -3.68 -22.27 46.91
C VAL A 518 -4.73 -21.94 45.84
N GLU A 519 -4.66 -22.57 44.67
CA GLU A 519 -5.52 -22.26 43.53
C GLU A 519 -5.88 -23.54 42.78
N ASP A 520 -7.13 -23.60 42.31
CA ASP A 520 -7.65 -24.75 41.55
C ASP A 520 -6.90 -24.98 40.22
N PRO A 521 -6.81 -26.24 39.76
CA PRO A 521 -6.22 -26.60 38.47
C PRO A 521 -7.09 -26.17 37.28
N ILE A 522 -6.42 -25.84 36.17
CA ILE A 522 -7.06 -25.47 34.89
C ILE A 522 -7.33 -26.73 34.05
N GLU A 523 -8.18 -26.65 33.04
CA GLU A 523 -8.52 -27.76 32.13
C GLU A 523 -7.30 -28.50 31.55
N VAL A 524 -6.24 -27.79 31.16
CA VAL A 524 -5.01 -28.40 30.65
C VAL A 524 -4.30 -29.24 31.72
N GLU A 525 -4.19 -28.72 32.94
CA GLU A 525 -3.58 -29.43 34.08
C GLU A 525 -4.46 -30.60 34.52
N LEU A 526 -5.78 -30.39 34.61
CA LEU A 526 -6.75 -31.44 34.92
C LEU A 526 -6.69 -32.59 33.92
N ALA A 527 -6.49 -32.30 32.63
CA ALA A 527 -6.36 -33.32 31.61
C ALA A 527 -5.12 -34.22 31.85
N GLU A 528 -3.98 -33.61 32.20
CA GLU A 528 -2.75 -34.37 32.52
C GLU A 528 -2.84 -35.12 33.86
N ILE A 529 -3.47 -34.53 34.88
CA ILE A 529 -3.74 -35.21 36.15
C ILE A 529 -4.62 -36.43 35.92
N ARG A 530 -5.71 -36.30 35.15
CA ARG A 530 -6.60 -37.43 34.82
C ARG A 530 -5.89 -38.50 34.01
N ARG A 531 -5.02 -38.10 33.06
CA ARG A 531 -4.21 -39.04 32.28
C ARG A 531 -3.29 -39.84 33.21
N THR A 532 -2.61 -39.17 34.12
CA THR A 532 -1.72 -39.80 35.10
C THR A 532 -2.49 -40.69 36.08
N LEU A 533 -3.68 -40.29 36.52
CA LEU A 533 -4.52 -41.14 37.36
C LEU A 533 -5.02 -42.39 36.64
N SER A 534 -5.36 -42.28 35.35
CA SER A 534 -5.78 -43.44 34.56
C SER A 534 -4.68 -44.49 34.38
N PHE A 535 -3.41 -44.08 34.51
CA PHE A 535 -2.27 -44.99 34.49
C PHE A 535 -2.34 -46.05 35.59
N PHE A 536 -2.77 -45.67 36.80
CA PHE A 536 -2.88 -46.58 37.94
C PHE A 536 -4.06 -47.56 37.80
N ASP A 537 -5.05 -47.23 36.98
CA ASP A 537 -6.24 -48.04 36.76
C ASP A 537 -6.12 -48.93 35.50
N ASP A 538 -5.07 -48.75 34.68
CA ASP A 538 -4.82 -49.52 33.45
C ASP A 538 -3.99 -50.79 33.72
N PRO A 539 -4.55 -52.00 33.48
CA PRO A 539 -3.82 -53.26 33.67
C PRO A 539 -2.63 -53.44 32.71
N ASN A 540 -2.57 -52.71 31.60
CA ASN A 540 -1.49 -52.79 30.60
C ASN A 540 -0.56 -51.57 30.62
N ALA A 541 -0.57 -50.79 31.70
CA ALA A 541 0.20 -49.57 31.88
C ALA A 541 1.72 -49.73 31.60
N LEU A 542 2.28 -50.92 31.88
CA LEU A 542 3.70 -51.21 31.66
C LEU A 542 4.06 -51.49 30.19
N GLU A 543 3.09 -51.94 29.38
CA GLU A 543 3.28 -52.19 27.94
C GLU A 543 3.21 -50.89 27.11
N HIS A 544 2.52 -49.87 27.65
CA HIS A 544 2.32 -48.58 27.00
C HIS A 544 2.67 -47.44 27.98
N PRO A 545 3.97 -47.14 28.18
CA PRO A 545 4.37 -46.06 29.07
C PRO A 545 3.79 -44.72 28.61
N LEU A 546 3.27 -43.94 29.57
CA LEU A 546 2.77 -42.58 29.30
C LEU A 546 3.89 -41.55 29.13
N HIS A 547 5.11 -41.89 29.51
CA HIS A 547 6.27 -41.01 29.43
C HIS A 547 7.12 -41.33 28.20
N GLU A 548 7.84 -40.33 27.73
CA GLU A 548 8.85 -40.43 26.70
C GLU A 548 10.24 -40.29 27.34
N ASP A 549 11.06 -41.34 27.26
CA ASP A 549 12.42 -41.38 27.83
C ASP A 549 13.36 -40.35 27.22
N THR A 550 13.19 -40.09 25.91
CA THR A 550 14.04 -39.16 25.13
C THR A 550 13.47 -37.74 25.05
N PHE A 551 12.40 -37.45 25.80
CA PHE A 551 11.79 -36.13 25.79
C PHE A 551 12.76 -35.08 26.32
N ASP A 552 13.04 -34.08 25.48
CA ASP A 552 13.78 -32.88 25.85
C ASP A 552 12.87 -31.66 25.71
N LEU A 553 12.73 -30.92 26.80
CA LEU A 553 11.91 -29.71 26.86
C LEU A 553 12.45 -28.61 25.92
N GLN A 554 13.77 -28.47 25.81
CA GLN A 554 14.36 -27.42 24.97
C GLN A 554 14.11 -27.70 23.48
N ALA A 555 14.25 -28.96 23.06
CA ALA A 555 13.86 -29.42 21.73
C ALA A 555 12.35 -29.28 21.47
N ALA A 556 11.49 -29.66 22.43
CA ALA A 556 10.04 -29.59 22.28
C ALA A 556 9.53 -28.14 22.14
N LEU A 557 10.22 -27.18 22.77
CA LEU A 557 9.91 -25.75 22.67
C LEU A 557 10.61 -25.06 21.49
N ASN A 558 11.38 -25.79 20.67
CA ASN A 558 12.22 -25.26 19.59
C ASN A 558 13.17 -24.14 20.06
N LEU A 559 13.72 -24.29 21.27
CA LEU A 559 14.66 -23.32 21.85
C LEU A 559 16.12 -23.65 21.49
N SER A 560 16.38 -24.89 21.08
CA SER A 560 17.67 -25.28 20.53
C SER A 560 17.85 -24.64 19.15
N GLU A 561 18.99 -23.96 18.96
CA GLU A 561 19.48 -23.60 17.64
C GLU A 561 19.68 -24.90 16.86
N GLN A 562 18.65 -25.35 16.14
CA GLN A 562 18.89 -26.13 14.95
C GLN A 562 19.56 -25.14 14.00
N GLU A 563 20.88 -25.18 13.94
CA GLU A 563 21.59 -24.73 12.75
C GLU A 563 20.95 -25.49 11.59
N GLU A 564 19.98 -24.88 10.92
CA GLU A 564 19.52 -25.33 9.62
C GLU A 564 20.73 -25.18 8.71
N TYR A 565 21.49 -26.27 8.61
CA TYR A 565 22.56 -26.39 7.63
C TYR A 565 21.89 -26.40 6.25
N ASP A 566 21.75 -25.21 5.67
CA ASP A 566 21.38 -25.06 4.27
C ASP A 566 22.49 -25.73 3.44
N ILE A 567 22.14 -26.78 2.69
CA ILE A 567 23.06 -27.69 1.98
C ILE A 567 24.00 -26.91 1.03
N HIS A 568 23.60 -25.69 0.64
CA HIS A 568 24.36 -24.79 -0.22
C HIS A 568 25.49 -24.01 0.48
N SER A 569 25.57 -24.04 1.81
CA SER A 569 26.48 -23.19 2.60
C SER A 569 27.67 -23.92 3.22
N ILE A 570 27.77 -25.25 3.05
CA ILE A 570 28.89 -26.04 3.57
C ILE A 570 30.05 -25.94 2.58
N PRO A 571 31.22 -25.37 2.96
CA PRO A 571 32.40 -25.47 2.13
C PRO A 571 32.76 -26.96 1.98
N LEU A 572 32.84 -27.49 0.75
CA LEU A 572 33.15 -28.91 0.47
C LEU A 572 34.41 -29.44 1.18
N ARG A 573 35.28 -28.54 1.66
CA ARG A 573 36.48 -28.86 2.47
C ARG A 573 36.19 -29.24 3.93
N LYS A 574 34.99 -28.96 4.45
CA LYS A 574 34.54 -29.28 5.82
C LYS A 574 33.74 -30.59 5.88
N VAL A 575 33.45 -31.21 4.74
CA VAL A 575 32.75 -32.50 4.67
C VAL A 575 33.77 -33.60 4.93
N GLU A 576 33.66 -34.27 6.08
CA GLU A 576 34.52 -35.40 6.47
C GLU A 576 34.31 -36.69 5.66
N PRO A 577 33.08 -37.08 5.24
CA PRO A 577 32.90 -38.31 4.48
C PRO A 577 33.40 -38.18 3.03
N THR A 578 34.13 -39.19 2.56
CA THR A 578 34.58 -39.28 1.17
C THR A 578 33.59 -40.05 0.30
N LEU A 579 33.57 -39.83 -1.02
CA LEU A 579 32.72 -40.61 -1.94
C LEU A 579 32.92 -42.13 -1.80
N LYS A 580 34.13 -42.58 -1.45
CA LYS A 580 34.39 -44.00 -1.18
C LYS A 580 33.54 -44.54 -0.03
N ASN A 581 33.36 -43.76 1.05
CA ASN A 581 32.52 -44.15 2.18
C ASN A 581 31.05 -44.27 1.74
N VAL A 582 30.58 -43.32 0.90
CA VAL A 582 29.22 -43.35 0.36
C VAL A 582 28.98 -44.59 -0.52
N ILE A 583 29.98 -45.00 -1.30
CA ILE A 583 29.91 -46.24 -2.11
C ILE A 583 29.93 -47.48 -1.22
N GLU A 584 30.71 -47.47 -0.14
CA GLU A 584 30.75 -48.56 0.85
C GLU A 584 29.37 -48.70 1.54
N ASP A 585 28.78 -47.61 2.02
CA ASP A 585 27.43 -47.61 2.62
C ASP A 585 26.37 -48.11 1.62
N PHE A 586 26.45 -47.67 0.36
CA PHE A 586 25.55 -48.14 -0.70
C PHE A 586 25.73 -49.63 -0.99
N CYS A 587 26.96 -50.14 -0.95
CA CYS A 587 27.24 -51.55 -1.11
C CYS A 587 26.68 -52.36 0.06
N GLU A 588 26.84 -51.88 1.30
CA GLU A 588 26.29 -52.52 2.50
C GLU A 588 24.76 -52.59 2.46
N GLN A 589 24.09 -51.48 2.12
CA GLN A 589 22.62 -51.42 2.04
C GLN A 589 22.04 -52.37 0.99
N ASN A 590 22.75 -52.58 -0.13
CA ASN A 590 22.29 -53.40 -1.24
C ASN A 590 22.92 -54.81 -1.30
N GLY A 591 23.72 -55.18 -0.29
CA GLY A 591 24.37 -56.49 -0.21
C GLY A 591 25.47 -56.74 -1.26
N TYR A 592 26.13 -55.68 -1.74
CA TYR A 592 27.30 -55.78 -2.61
C TYR A 592 28.61 -55.79 -1.80
N VAL A 593 29.64 -56.45 -2.31
CA VAL A 593 31.00 -56.42 -1.76
C VAL A 593 31.89 -55.57 -2.65
N LEU A 594 32.57 -54.59 -2.05
CA LEU A 594 33.58 -53.75 -2.70
C LEU A 594 34.99 -54.31 -2.45
N GLU A 595 35.64 -54.81 -3.49
CA GLU A 595 37.00 -55.36 -3.43
C GLU A 595 37.98 -54.50 -4.23
N LYS A 596 39.15 -54.17 -3.66
CA LYS A 596 40.21 -53.45 -4.39
C LYS A 596 40.99 -54.42 -5.26
N THR A 597 41.12 -54.13 -6.55
CA THR A 597 41.95 -54.94 -7.47
C THR A 597 43.34 -54.32 -7.67
N ASP A 598 44.32 -55.13 -8.08
CA ASP A 598 45.68 -54.67 -8.41
C ASP A 598 45.79 -53.98 -9.79
N LYS A 599 44.65 -53.77 -10.47
CA LYS A 599 44.59 -53.18 -11.81
C LYS A 599 44.34 -51.68 -11.73
N PHE A 600 44.92 -50.96 -12.69
CA PHE A 600 44.77 -49.51 -12.83
C PHE A 600 44.28 -49.18 -14.23
N THR A 601 43.45 -48.14 -14.35
CA THR A 601 42.98 -47.60 -15.61
C THR A 601 43.34 -46.13 -15.77
N GLN A 602 43.46 -45.71 -17.03
CA GLN A 602 43.63 -44.32 -17.40
C GLN A 602 42.25 -43.71 -17.66
N LEU A 603 41.89 -42.69 -16.89
CA LEU A 603 40.63 -41.97 -17.03
C LEU A 603 40.86 -40.64 -17.74
N LEU A 604 39.98 -40.34 -18.70
CA LEU A 604 39.90 -39.04 -19.36
C LEU A 604 39.12 -38.07 -18.46
N HIS A 605 39.82 -37.37 -17.58
CA HIS A 605 39.23 -36.40 -16.67
C HIS A 605 39.69 -34.98 -17.02
N GLY A 606 38.76 -34.12 -17.45
CA GLY A 606 39.05 -32.73 -17.84
C GLY A 606 39.73 -32.58 -19.21
N THR A 607 40.46 -31.48 -19.41
CA THR A 607 40.79 -30.95 -20.75
C THR A 607 42.17 -31.30 -21.31
N LYS A 608 42.97 -32.26 -20.77
CA LYS A 608 44.15 -32.90 -21.45
C LYS A 608 45.07 -33.79 -20.58
N GLN A 609 44.61 -34.44 -19.51
CA GLN A 609 45.48 -35.36 -18.75
C GLN A 609 44.79 -36.70 -18.46
N ASP A 610 45.46 -37.78 -18.87
CA ASP A 610 45.10 -39.14 -18.50
C ASP A 610 45.56 -39.39 -17.06
N VAL A 611 44.61 -39.61 -16.16
CA VAL A 611 44.90 -39.87 -14.73
C VAL A 611 44.83 -41.37 -14.48
N LEU A 612 45.88 -41.92 -13.86
CA LEU A 612 45.93 -43.34 -13.46
C LEU A 612 45.20 -43.55 -12.13
N VAL A 613 44.14 -44.39 -12.13
CA VAL A 613 43.28 -44.64 -10.96
C VAL A 613 43.14 -46.16 -10.74
N PRO A 614 43.13 -46.65 -9.48
CA PRO A 614 42.89 -48.06 -9.19
C PRO A 614 41.45 -48.48 -9.50
N ILE A 615 41.28 -49.73 -9.93
CA ILE A 615 39.97 -50.33 -10.20
C ILE A 615 39.50 -51.10 -8.95
N PHE A 616 38.26 -50.87 -8.57
CA PHE A 616 37.52 -51.62 -7.57
C PHE A 616 36.51 -52.54 -8.26
N ARG A 617 36.29 -53.72 -7.70
CA ARG A 617 35.28 -54.66 -8.15
C ARG A 617 34.13 -54.66 -7.16
N ILE A 618 32.94 -54.33 -7.66
CA ILE A 618 31.69 -54.42 -6.90
C ILE A 618 30.99 -55.69 -7.37
N TYR A 619 30.69 -56.62 -6.47
CA TYR A 619 30.01 -57.86 -6.85
C TYR A 619 29.02 -58.35 -5.80
N ASN A 620 28.02 -59.10 -6.28
CA ASN A 620 27.08 -59.90 -5.52
C ASN A 620 26.92 -61.25 -6.25
N ASP A 621 26.22 -62.22 -5.67
CA ASP A 621 26.11 -63.61 -6.15
C ASP A 621 25.60 -63.76 -7.60
N GLY A 622 25.05 -62.69 -8.21
CA GLY A 622 24.59 -62.67 -9.60
C GLY A 622 25.20 -61.61 -10.53
N SER A 623 25.89 -60.58 -10.02
CA SER A 623 26.39 -59.45 -10.84
C SER A 623 27.77 -58.99 -10.37
N SER A 624 28.61 -58.56 -11.32
CA SER A 624 29.91 -57.98 -11.00
C SER A 624 30.26 -56.82 -11.94
N TRP A 625 30.64 -55.70 -11.37
CA TRP A 625 31.06 -54.49 -12.08
C TRP A 625 32.47 -54.09 -11.67
N ASN A 626 33.23 -53.58 -12.63
CA ASN A 626 34.51 -52.94 -12.36
C ASN A 626 34.31 -51.42 -12.40
N VAL A 627 34.82 -50.75 -11.37
CA VAL A 627 34.52 -49.37 -11.06
C VAL A 627 35.80 -48.62 -10.69
N ALA A 628 35.95 -47.39 -11.14
CA ALA A 628 37.01 -46.49 -10.69
C ALA A 628 36.40 -45.22 -10.06
N ILE A 629 37.07 -44.63 -9.07
CA ILE A 629 36.54 -43.49 -8.30
C ILE A 629 37.52 -42.32 -8.42
N LYS A 630 37.05 -41.16 -8.88
CA LYS A 630 37.87 -39.94 -9.00
C LYS A 630 37.04 -38.66 -8.93
N ASP A 631 37.47 -37.70 -8.10
CA ASP A 631 36.90 -36.33 -7.97
C ASP A 631 35.37 -36.33 -7.87
N ASP A 632 34.85 -37.14 -6.94
CA ASP A 632 33.43 -37.36 -6.66
C ASP A 632 32.60 -37.93 -7.83
N ILE A 633 33.26 -38.62 -8.76
CA ILE A 633 32.62 -39.32 -9.86
C ILE A 633 32.93 -40.82 -9.80
N LEU A 634 31.88 -41.61 -9.96
CA LEU A 634 31.91 -43.06 -10.14
C LEU A 634 32.06 -43.38 -11.64
N TRP A 635 33.04 -44.20 -11.99
CA TRP A 635 33.31 -44.60 -13.37
C TRP A 635 33.07 -46.09 -13.55
N LEU A 636 32.16 -46.49 -14.44
CA LEU A 636 31.83 -47.89 -14.71
C LEU A 636 32.47 -48.41 -15.99
N GLU A 637 33.02 -49.63 -15.95
CA GLU A 637 33.53 -50.33 -17.11
C GLU A 637 32.36 -50.93 -17.94
N ARG A 638 32.17 -50.48 -19.18
CA ARG A 638 31.17 -51.06 -20.11
C ARG A 638 31.80 -52.03 -21.11
N ASN A 639 32.92 -51.63 -21.70
CA ASN A 639 33.74 -52.45 -22.60
C ASN A 639 35.10 -52.67 -21.95
N LYS A 640 35.78 -53.79 -22.24
CA LYS A 640 37.12 -54.08 -21.67
C LYS A 640 38.07 -52.90 -21.86
N GLY A 641 38.36 -52.18 -20.77
CA GLY A 641 39.26 -51.03 -20.74
C GLY A 641 38.64 -49.63 -20.96
N GLU A 642 37.33 -49.51 -21.22
CA GLU A 642 36.64 -48.21 -21.37
C GLU A 642 35.72 -47.92 -20.18
N PHE A 643 36.00 -46.81 -19.50
CA PHE A 643 35.30 -46.35 -18.30
C PHE A 643 34.47 -45.10 -18.61
N PHE A 644 33.21 -45.10 -18.17
CA PHE A 644 32.28 -43.99 -18.35
C PHE A 644 31.77 -43.47 -17.00
N PRO A 645 31.56 -42.15 -16.85
CA PRO A 645 30.98 -41.61 -15.63
C PRO A 645 29.53 -42.08 -15.52
N ALA A 646 29.16 -42.56 -14.33
CA ALA A 646 27.85 -43.12 -14.04
C ALA A 646 27.36 -42.63 -12.68
N TYR A 647 26.04 -42.62 -12.49
CA TYR A 647 25.47 -42.33 -11.19
C TYR A 647 25.47 -43.56 -10.28
N LEU A 648 25.54 -43.34 -8.97
CA LEU A 648 25.58 -44.43 -7.98
C LEU A 648 24.35 -45.36 -8.07
N TYR A 649 23.16 -44.81 -8.32
CA TYR A 649 21.93 -45.58 -8.46
C TYR A 649 21.92 -46.47 -9.72
N GLU A 650 22.77 -46.23 -10.71
CA GLU A 650 22.85 -47.05 -11.93
C GLU A 650 23.55 -48.40 -11.70
N LEU A 651 24.15 -48.59 -10.51
CA LEU A 651 24.71 -49.87 -10.07
C LEU A 651 23.63 -50.84 -9.53
N ALA A 652 22.44 -50.33 -9.19
CA ALA A 652 21.31 -51.17 -8.82
C ALA A 652 20.55 -51.64 -10.08
N PRO A 653 20.10 -52.91 -10.14
CA PRO A 653 19.27 -53.40 -11.25
C PRO A 653 17.89 -52.75 -11.32
#